data_AF-A0A517RIJ7-F1
#
_entry.id   AF-A0A517RIJ7-F1
#
_cell.length_a   1.000
_cell.length_b   1.000
_cell.length_c   1.000
_cell.angle_alpha   90.00
_cell.angle_beta   90.00
_cell.angle_gamma   90.00
#
_symmetry.space_group_name_H-M   'P 1'
#
loop_
_entity.id
_entity.type
_entity.pdbx_description
1 polymer ?
#
loop_
_entity_poly.entity_id
_entity_poly.type
_entity_poly.pdbx_seq_one_letter_code
_entity_poly.pdbx_strand_id
1 'polypeptide(L)'
;MKLMLRSYLVVCCLIGLLVPSVNAQPPTSPLEQQLKQAPLEQLAKEAHRRGNPKRGALIFYKSVAACIKCHDSGKEATPLGPDLTKTQNSISDEYLIESILFPSKKIKQGFETVTILNSDGKLVSGLVAKDRKDSLVLRDAANLEQEIIVPKSEIDEKTIGKQSMMPAGLVTTLKNQAEFYDLVSYVFNVARGGQQRAAELKPSKEELLVKDDTQNLDHAGILRRMNQRDFEEGKRIFHGLCKNCHGVDGNKPSLPTARAFGSQPLKFGADPYRMFLTLSKGNGLMGPMQHLSPKERYQVVHYIREAFMKPTNPAYTAVTEEYRNSLPKGTESGEFDLNVERDFGPALASQLGRITTSALTVKLDDATTISYDLHTLNQAGLWQGGFLDLSQTQHIRGRGEGVPLPQGTPLKNLAGWQWGHAGTLDYPRENLHPRGPLPKKWLDYHGHYLHGKQLVLSYQIDGRDILELPQAIPGKTAIRHTLRIAPGNALVLATATPEKSGANISGVLTGNETQPKQKHGAARNAIAISGRSQGSQLGPFTTSAVTGDVNGMSWNVDSQQRLVLSIPEDAKPRLVEIICFAGSGTSDLQALRGLLKEDHSVAPVDPHSLTDGGPANWPAVLKTVGYPGLEQGAYVLDTISIPESTPWNTWFRTSALDFFPDGRMVVSTHGGDIWIVSGIDNDLMNLKWKRFAGGLYEPFGVKVVDNTIYVTCKDRLTRLHDLNQDGEADFYESFSADTDVSRFFHSFNFDLHTDSEGNFYYAKCGQYTSYALPGAVIKVSPDGKQRDVYCTGFRTPNGMGMLPDNRMTVSDNQGNWIPASKISLVKPGGFYGYVQTHSGGNNWAPDGGQIDPRKVVPPKSFDQPLIWMPQDFDNSSGGQLWIDDPRWGPLSGRLLHTSFGKGWLYYLMLQEWDDVSQAAIIKLPFDFSTGIHRARVNPADGQVYAVGLDGWNGGGRPGLVDQGIQRLRYTGKPISLVTDCQVEPDGLRIDFNFPLDPKAAVDLHSYLAEQWNYHWRPAYGSDMYSPTTDQPGKEKMNVTQATLSADGKSVKLSVPDLKPVNQVHLKLNLKDRQGLPFQEEIYWTINGVPKRE
;
A
#
# COMPACT_ATOMS: atom_id res chain seq x y z
N MET A 1 75.64 -28.56 -1.25
CA MET A 1 75.97 -28.20 -2.65
C MET A 1 74.89 -27.23 -3.12
N LYS A 2 74.98 -25.91 -2.94
CA LYS A 2 75.99 -24.93 -3.40
C LYS A 2 76.05 -24.83 -4.94
N LEU A 3 75.27 -23.88 -5.50
CA LEU A 3 75.66 -22.73 -6.36
C LEU A 3 74.51 -22.43 -7.36
N MET A 4 73.73 -21.34 -7.28
CA MET A 4 73.98 -19.89 -7.37
C MET A 4 74.25 -19.30 -8.78
N LEU A 5 73.40 -18.32 -9.12
CA LEU A 5 73.66 -17.00 -9.75
C LEU A 5 73.63 -16.87 -11.30
N ARG A 6 72.65 -16.14 -11.87
CA ARG A 6 72.68 -14.66 -12.07
C ARG A 6 71.46 -14.10 -12.83
N SER A 7 71.18 -12.84 -12.50
CA SER A 7 70.04 -11.96 -12.81
C SER A 7 70.12 -11.25 -14.18
N TYR A 8 68.98 -10.83 -14.77
CA TYR A 8 68.56 -9.42 -14.99
C TYR A 8 67.32 -9.27 -15.91
N LEU A 9 66.54 -8.22 -15.63
CA LEU A 9 65.27 -7.72 -16.21
C LEU A 9 65.20 -7.58 -17.75
N VAL A 10 63.99 -7.70 -18.33
CA VAL A 10 63.14 -6.58 -18.86
C VAL A 10 61.92 -7.14 -19.66
N VAL A 11 60.72 -6.80 -19.18
CA VAL A 11 59.44 -6.43 -19.86
C VAL A 11 59.03 -7.13 -21.17
N CYS A 12 57.84 -7.79 -21.17
CA CYS A 12 56.75 -7.52 -22.13
C CYS A 12 55.43 -8.29 -21.83
N CYS A 13 54.35 -7.50 -21.70
CA CYS A 13 52.96 -7.78 -22.08
C CYS A 13 52.16 -8.94 -21.45
N LEU A 14 51.57 -8.65 -20.28
CA LEU A 14 50.29 -9.21 -19.86
C LEU A 14 49.16 -8.59 -20.72
N ILE A 15 48.67 -9.33 -21.71
CA ILE A 15 47.35 -9.07 -22.29
C ILE A 15 46.33 -9.75 -21.38
N GLY A 16 45.88 -9.01 -20.36
CA GLY A 16 44.62 -9.30 -19.68
C GLY A 16 43.48 -8.86 -20.60
N LEU A 17 42.89 -9.79 -21.35
CA LEU A 17 41.63 -9.55 -22.04
C LEU A 17 40.54 -9.38 -20.97
N LEU A 18 40.13 -8.13 -20.77
CA LEU A 18 38.85 -7.75 -20.20
C LEU A 18 37.75 -8.33 -21.11
N VAL A 19 37.21 -9.49 -20.72
CA VAL A 19 35.94 -9.97 -21.25
C VAL A 19 34.84 -9.40 -20.35
N PRO A 20 33.85 -8.67 -20.90
CA PRO A 20 32.71 -8.20 -20.12
C PRO A 20 31.89 -9.40 -19.66
N SER A 21 31.71 -9.50 -18.35
CA SER A 21 30.81 -10.44 -17.69
C SER A 21 29.35 -10.14 -18.05
N VAL A 22 28.60 -11.16 -18.48
CA VAL A 22 27.14 -11.15 -18.68
C VAL A 22 26.62 -12.46 -18.05
N ASN A 23 26.30 -12.44 -16.75
CA ASN A 23 24.97 -12.33 -16.11
C ASN A 23 24.19 -13.66 -15.96
N ALA A 24 24.57 -14.47 -14.96
CA ALA A 24 23.57 -14.85 -13.96
C ALA A 24 23.27 -13.57 -13.16
N GLN A 25 22.02 -13.12 -13.05
CA GLN A 25 21.74 -11.91 -12.28
C GLN A 25 21.96 -12.20 -10.79
N PRO A 26 22.97 -11.59 -10.12
CA PRO A 26 22.96 -11.56 -8.67
C PRO A 26 21.68 -10.84 -8.20
N PRO A 27 21.19 -11.12 -6.98
CA PRO A 27 20.07 -10.37 -6.40
C PRO A 27 20.33 -8.87 -6.55
N THR A 28 19.30 -8.07 -6.86
CA THR A 28 19.43 -6.62 -6.96
C THR A 28 20.23 -6.11 -5.78
N SER A 29 21.42 -5.64 -6.12
CA SER A 29 22.35 -5.07 -5.19
C SER A 29 21.67 -3.85 -4.54
N PRO A 30 21.78 -3.58 -3.23
CA PRO A 30 21.21 -2.37 -2.62
C PRO A 30 21.52 -1.13 -3.46
N LEU A 31 20.62 -0.12 -3.50
CA LEU A 31 20.73 1.08 -4.35
C LEU A 31 22.17 1.62 -4.52
N GLU A 32 22.94 1.69 -3.43
CA GLU A 32 24.35 2.09 -3.46
C GLU A 32 25.20 1.26 -4.44
N GLN A 33 25.08 -0.06 -4.41
CA GLN A 33 25.80 -0.97 -5.31
C GLN A 33 25.37 -0.77 -6.77
N GLN A 34 24.07 -0.55 -7.04
CA GLN A 34 23.58 -0.25 -8.39
C GLN A 34 24.19 1.06 -8.92
N LEU A 35 24.16 2.11 -8.09
CA LEU A 35 24.77 3.40 -8.43
C LEU A 35 26.29 3.30 -8.63
N LYS A 36 26.99 2.48 -7.83
CA LYS A 36 28.43 2.25 -7.98
C LYS A 36 28.80 1.48 -9.25
N GLN A 37 27.89 0.67 -9.79
CA GLN A 37 28.08 -0.09 -11.03
C GLN A 37 27.64 0.69 -12.28
N ALA A 38 26.73 1.66 -12.12
CA ALA A 38 26.26 2.49 -13.22
C ALA A 38 27.37 3.43 -13.75
N PRO A 39 27.43 3.68 -15.07
CA PRO A 39 28.37 4.65 -15.64
C PRO A 39 28.15 6.06 -15.06
N LEU A 40 29.22 6.70 -14.57
CA LEU A 40 29.14 8.02 -13.95
C LEU A 40 28.56 9.09 -14.88
N GLU A 41 28.89 9.03 -16.18
CA GLU A 41 28.34 9.92 -17.21
C GLU A 41 26.82 9.77 -17.35
N GLN A 42 26.32 8.52 -17.31
CA GLN A 42 24.89 8.25 -17.35
C GLN A 42 24.20 8.81 -16.10
N LEU A 43 24.78 8.63 -14.91
CA LEU A 43 24.25 9.18 -13.68
C LEU A 43 24.22 10.72 -13.70
N ALA A 44 25.27 11.37 -14.21
CA ALA A 44 25.33 12.81 -14.37
C ALA A 44 24.24 13.32 -15.33
N LYS A 45 24.11 12.68 -16.50
CA LYS A 45 23.09 13.00 -17.50
C LYS A 45 21.68 12.88 -16.93
N GLU A 46 21.37 11.78 -16.25
CA GLU A 46 20.03 11.55 -15.69
C GLU A 46 19.74 12.48 -14.51
N ALA A 47 20.74 12.83 -13.69
CA ALA A 47 20.60 13.84 -12.65
C ALA A 47 20.28 15.24 -13.20
N HIS A 48 20.87 15.64 -14.34
CA HIS A 48 20.49 16.89 -15.01
C HIS A 48 19.07 16.85 -15.58
N ARG A 49 18.66 15.70 -16.15
CA ARG A 49 17.33 15.55 -16.76
C ARG A 49 16.21 15.50 -15.72
N ARG A 50 16.42 14.81 -14.59
CA ARG A 50 15.35 14.44 -13.65
C ARG A 50 15.52 15.02 -12.24
N GLY A 51 16.74 15.38 -11.85
CA GLY A 51 17.04 15.82 -10.49
C GLY A 51 16.55 17.23 -10.20
N ASN A 52 15.82 17.41 -9.10
CA ASN A 52 15.34 18.68 -8.61
C ASN A 52 16.29 19.26 -7.55
N PRO A 53 16.97 20.39 -7.82
CA PRO A 53 17.95 20.95 -6.89
C PRO A 53 17.33 21.52 -5.60
N LYS A 54 16.04 21.88 -5.58
CA LYS A 54 15.36 22.34 -4.35
C LYS A 54 15.10 21.18 -3.40
N ARG A 55 14.59 20.05 -3.91
CA ARG A 55 14.47 18.81 -3.12
C ARG A 55 15.84 18.30 -2.69
N GLY A 56 16.82 18.38 -3.58
CA GLY A 56 18.22 18.07 -3.30
C GLY A 56 18.80 18.90 -2.15
N ALA A 57 18.44 20.18 -2.07
CA ALA A 57 18.82 21.04 -0.97
C ALA A 57 18.24 20.51 0.36
N LEU A 58 16.96 20.12 0.41
CA LEU A 58 16.38 19.53 1.63
C LEU A 58 17.15 18.28 2.07
N ILE A 59 17.50 17.39 1.14
CA ILE A 59 18.31 16.20 1.43
C ILE A 59 19.68 16.62 1.96
N PHE A 60 20.36 17.57 1.33
CA PHE A 60 21.67 18.05 1.73
C PHE A 60 21.69 18.69 3.12
N TYR A 61 20.70 19.53 3.44
CA TYR A 61 20.59 20.24 4.71
C TYR A 61 20.09 19.35 5.85
N LYS A 62 19.23 18.37 5.56
CA LYS A 62 18.68 17.41 6.54
C LYS A 62 19.46 16.08 6.59
N SER A 63 20.52 15.93 5.79
CA SER A 63 21.26 14.68 5.67
C SER A 63 21.80 14.19 7.01
N VAL A 64 21.71 12.88 7.24
CA VAL A 64 22.34 12.17 8.36
C VAL A 64 23.85 12.36 8.37
N ALA A 65 24.45 12.43 7.17
CA ALA A 65 25.86 12.68 7.00
C ALA A 65 26.25 14.15 7.26
N ALA A 66 25.26 14.99 7.58
CA ALA A 66 25.42 16.40 7.88
C ALA A 66 26.23 17.15 6.81
N CYS A 67 25.90 16.93 5.53
CA CYS A 67 26.62 17.52 4.40
C CYS A 67 26.85 19.03 4.58
N ILE A 68 25.83 19.75 5.06
CA ILE A 68 25.95 21.19 5.35
C ILE A 68 26.99 21.53 6.42
N LYS A 69 27.22 20.70 7.45
CA LYS A 69 28.23 20.96 8.49
C LYS A 69 29.67 20.89 7.97
N CYS A 70 29.89 20.19 6.86
CA CYS A 70 31.20 20.06 6.21
C CYS A 70 31.35 20.92 4.94
N HIS A 71 30.25 21.39 4.37
CA HIS A 71 30.24 22.12 3.10
C HIS A 71 29.48 23.45 3.17
N ASP A 72 29.32 24.04 4.36
CA ASP A 72 28.76 25.38 4.50
C ASP A 72 29.64 26.41 3.80
N SER A 73 29.01 27.29 3.04
CA SER A 73 29.62 28.35 2.23
C SER A 73 29.27 29.75 2.73
N GLY A 74 28.63 29.85 3.90
CA GLY A 74 28.27 31.09 4.58
C GLY A 74 29.46 31.83 5.24
N LYS A 75 29.15 32.79 6.13
CA LYS A 75 30.15 33.64 6.81
C LYS A 75 31.15 32.85 7.69
N GLU A 76 30.81 31.61 8.05
CA GLU A 76 31.64 30.68 8.83
C GLU A 76 31.91 29.40 8.03
N ALA A 77 32.51 29.55 6.83
CA ALA A 77 32.88 28.39 6.02
C ALA A 77 33.71 27.39 6.82
N THR A 78 33.19 26.17 6.93
CA THR A 78 33.78 25.11 7.73
C THR A 78 35.08 24.60 7.10
N PRO A 79 36.14 24.33 7.90
CA PRO A 79 37.39 23.80 7.38
C PRO A 79 37.35 22.29 7.09
N LEU A 80 36.23 21.63 7.34
CA LEU A 80 36.10 20.16 7.28
C LEU A 80 35.96 19.60 5.86
N GLY A 81 35.41 20.37 4.94
CA GLY A 81 35.19 19.94 3.57
C GLY A 81 35.38 21.10 2.58
N PRO A 82 35.56 20.80 1.29
CA PRO A 82 35.72 21.84 0.28
C PRO A 82 34.46 22.70 0.16
N ASP A 83 34.67 24.01 0.08
CA ASP A 83 33.63 24.98 -0.25
C ASP A 83 33.11 24.73 -1.66
N LEU A 84 31.91 24.17 -1.75
CA LEU A 84 31.30 23.79 -3.03
C LEU A 84 31.09 25.01 -3.93
N THR A 85 30.89 26.21 -3.38
CA THR A 85 30.64 27.44 -4.18
C THR A 85 31.87 27.97 -4.90
N LYS A 86 33.07 27.54 -4.50
CA LYS A 86 34.36 27.98 -5.07
C LYS A 86 34.93 27.03 -6.12
N THR A 87 34.17 26.03 -6.54
CA THR A 87 34.65 25.01 -7.49
C THR A 87 34.47 25.41 -8.96
N GLN A 88 33.71 26.47 -9.25
CA GLN A 88 33.48 27.15 -10.54
C GLN A 88 34.21 26.52 -11.76
N ASN A 89 33.58 25.53 -12.39
CA ASN A 89 34.02 24.82 -13.62
C ASN A 89 35.35 24.05 -13.57
N SER A 90 36.04 23.98 -12.42
CA SER A 90 37.32 23.26 -12.29
C SER A 90 37.17 21.74 -12.10
N ILE A 91 35.95 21.25 -11.90
CA ILE A 91 35.63 19.83 -11.64
C ILE A 91 34.42 19.39 -12.46
N SER A 92 34.43 18.15 -12.94
CA SER A 92 33.32 17.57 -13.70
C SER A 92 32.23 17.01 -12.77
N ASP A 93 31.03 16.77 -13.32
CA ASP A 93 29.92 16.17 -12.56
C ASP A 93 30.20 14.73 -12.17
N GLU A 94 30.88 13.99 -13.04
CA GLU A 94 31.33 12.63 -12.77
C GLU A 94 32.28 12.62 -11.58
N TYR A 95 33.15 13.62 -11.44
CA TYR A 95 34.02 13.76 -10.27
C TYR A 95 33.23 14.02 -8.98
N LEU A 96 32.19 14.86 -9.05
CA LEU A 96 31.31 15.13 -7.91
C LEU A 96 30.52 13.87 -7.49
N ILE A 97 29.97 13.13 -8.46
CA ILE A 97 29.32 11.84 -8.22
C ILE A 97 30.32 10.81 -7.66
N GLU A 98 31.52 10.70 -8.26
CA GLU A 98 32.58 9.81 -7.79
C GLU A 98 32.97 10.11 -6.34
N SER A 99 33.03 11.40 -5.97
CA SER A 99 33.33 11.82 -4.60
C SER A 99 32.23 11.45 -3.61
N ILE A 100 30.97 11.40 -4.02
CA ILE A 100 29.85 10.99 -3.16
C ILE A 100 29.77 9.46 -3.02
N LEU A 101 29.94 8.72 -4.12
CA LEU A 101 29.88 7.26 -4.14
C LEU A 101 31.15 6.61 -3.56
N PHE A 102 32.30 7.25 -3.74
CA PHE A 102 33.61 6.75 -3.33
C PHE A 102 34.47 7.84 -2.66
N PRO A 103 34.08 8.35 -1.47
CA PRO A 103 34.75 9.51 -0.85
C PRO A 103 36.24 9.36 -0.59
N SER A 104 36.73 8.13 -0.35
CA SER A 104 38.14 7.83 -0.11
C SER A 104 38.94 7.49 -1.39
N LYS A 105 38.30 7.46 -2.57
CA LYS A 105 38.99 7.12 -3.83
C LYS A 105 39.98 8.21 -4.25
N LYS A 106 39.61 9.48 -4.05
CA LYS A 106 40.45 10.67 -4.26
C LYS A 106 40.12 11.69 -3.18
N ILE A 107 41.08 12.00 -2.31
CA ILE A 107 40.94 13.05 -1.29
C ILE A 107 41.59 14.32 -1.83
N LYS A 108 40.87 15.44 -1.81
CA LYS A 108 41.42 16.73 -2.25
C LYS A 108 42.56 17.16 -1.31
N GLN A 109 43.67 17.61 -1.89
CA GLN A 109 44.82 18.11 -1.14
C GLN A 109 44.39 19.17 -0.10
N GLY A 110 44.85 19.00 1.15
CA GLY A 110 44.48 19.85 2.28
C GLY A 110 43.29 19.38 3.11
N PHE A 111 42.55 18.36 2.65
CA PHE A 111 41.48 17.70 3.41
C PHE A 111 41.85 16.29 3.88
N GLU A 112 43.11 15.90 3.71
CA GLU A 112 43.65 14.63 4.20
C GLU A 112 43.90 14.73 5.71
N THR A 113 43.47 13.71 6.45
CA THR A 113 43.83 13.59 7.87
C THR A 113 45.29 13.17 7.98
N VAL A 114 46.08 13.94 8.71
CA VAL A 114 47.48 13.64 8.99
C VAL A 114 47.60 13.19 10.43
N THR A 115 48.27 12.06 10.65
CA THR A 115 48.65 11.58 11.97
C THR A 115 50.16 11.73 12.13
N ILE A 116 50.55 12.39 13.21
CA ILE A 116 51.93 12.69 13.59
C ILE A 116 52.24 11.91 14.86
N LEU A 117 53.37 11.20 14.88
CA LEU A 117 54.03 10.78 16.11
C LEU A 117 55.09 11.82 16.43
N ASN A 118 54.94 12.50 17.56
CA ASN A 118 55.95 13.46 18.00
C ASN A 118 57.06 12.78 18.83
N SER A 119 58.18 13.48 19.03
CA SER A 119 59.34 12.97 19.78
C SER A 119 59.06 12.69 21.27
N ASP A 120 57.92 13.13 21.81
CA ASP A 120 57.44 12.78 23.16
C ASP A 120 56.63 11.46 23.17
N GLY A 121 56.50 10.77 22.03
CA GLY A 121 55.70 9.56 21.88
C GLY A 121 54.19 9.81 21.81
N LYS A 122 53.74 11.05 21.62
CA LYS A 122 52.33 11.43 21.52
C LYS A 122 51.86 11.40 20.06
N LEU A 123 50.75 10.68 19.83
CA LEU A 123 50.04 10.71 18.57
C LEU A 123 49.11 11.93 18.50
N VAL A 124 49.28 12.72 17.45
CA VAL A 124 48.47 13.91 17.15
C VAL A 124 47.85 13.72 15.76
N SER A 125 46.53 13.80 15.66
CA SER A 125 45.83 13.64 14.38
C SER A 125 44.95 14.85 14.08
N GLY A 126 44.97 15.32 12.83
CA GLY A 126 44.18 16.49 12.43
C GLY A 126 44.28 16.80 10.94
N LEU A 127 43.50 17.79 10.49
CA LEU A 127 43.55 18.30 9.12
C LEU A 127 44.66 19.33 8.99
N VAL A 128 45.42 19.31 7.89
CA VAL A 128 46.48 20.30 7.66
C VAL A 128 45.85 21.68 7.40
N ALA A 129 45.97 22.59 8.35
CA ALA A 129 45.48 23.95 8.22
C ALA A 129 46.52 24.86 7.57
N LYS A 130 47.79 24.75 7.98
CA LYS A 130 48.92 25.49 7.40
C LYS A 130 50.19 24.64 7.48
N ASP A 131 50.93 24.55 6.38
CA ASP A 131 52.29 24.00 6.34
C ASP A 131 53.28 25.16 6.28
N ARG A 132 53.92 25.49 7.41
CA ARG A 132 54.89 26.58 7.51
C ARG A 132 56.31 26.04 7.36
N LYS A 133 57.29 26.93 7.20
CA LYS A 133 58.71 26.53 7.06
C LYS A 133 59.17 25.62 8.21
N ASP A 134 58.86 25.99 9.46
CA ASP A 134 59.40 25.33 10.67
C ASP A 134 58.34 24.60 11.52
N SER A 135 57.06 24.70 11.17
CA SER A 135 55.96 24.06 11.93
C SER A 135 54.83 23.60 11.01
N LEU A 136 54.14 22.55 11.43
CA LEU A 136 52.92 22.05 10.82
C LEU A 136 51.74 22.39 11.74
N VAL A 137 50.77 23.15 11.23
CA VAL A 137 49.56 23.50 11.96
C VAL A 137 48.45 22.56 11.53
N LEU A 138 48.00 21.72 12.45
CA LEU A 138 46.85 20.86 12.30
C LEU A 138 45.62 21.50 12.96
N ARG A 139 44.44 21.29 12.40
CA ARG A 139 43.16 21.52 13.10
C ARG A 139 42.68 20.22 13.70
N ASP A 140 42.30 20.26 14.98
CA ASP A 140 41.71 19.10 15.63
C ASP A 140 40.37 18.75 14.94
N ALA A 141 40.21 17.49 14.53
CA ALA A 141 38.98 17.01 13.94
C ALA A 141 37.80 17.01 14.92
N ALA A 142 38.06 16.96 16.23
CA ALA A 142 37.06 16.97 17.31
C ALA A 142 36.70 18.36 17.83
N ASN A 143 37.55 19.37 17.59
CA ASN A 143 37.29 20.77 17.90
C ASN A 143 37.94 21.68 16.85
N LEU A 144 37.15 22.14 15.88
CA LEU A 144 37.65 22.86 14.70
C LEU A 144 38.24 24.24 15.00
N GLU A 145 37.95 24.79 16.17
CA GLU A 145 38.51 26.06 16.65
C GLU A 145 39.91 25.89 17.28
N GLN A 146 40.31 24.64 17.54
CA GLN A 146 41.59 24.32 18.17
C GLN A 146 42.66 24.02 17.11
N GLU A 147 43.64 24.91 17.00
CA GLU A 147 44.86 24.67 16.22
C GLU A 147 45.90 23.93 17.09
N ILE A 148 46.46 22.87 16.53
CA ILE A 148 47.57 22.11 17.09
C ILE A 148 48.81 22.43 16.26
N ILE A 149 49.76 23.13 16.87
CA ILE A 149 51.02 23.51 16.21
C ILE A 149 52.07 22.47 16.60
N VAL A 150 52.63 21.77 15.62
CA VAL A 150 53.71 20.80 15.82
C VAL A 150 54.99 21.32 15.14
N PRO A 151 56.07 21.63 15.88
CA PRO A 151 57.36 21.94 15.30
C PRO A 151 57.84 20.79 14.41
N LYS A 152 58.33 21.07 13.20
CA LYS A 152 58.78 20.01 12.28
C LYS A 152 59.98 19.22 12.82
N SER A 153 60.79 19.83 13.70
CA SER A 153 61.90 19.20 14.40
C SER A 153 61.47 18.13 15.40
N GLU A 154 60.20 18.13 15.82
CA GLU A 154 59.63 17.21 16.81
C GLU A 154 58.75 16.14 16.15
N ILE A 155 58.77 16.02 14.82
CA ILE A 155 58.00 15.03 14.06
C ILE A 155 58.90 13.83 13.78
N ASP A 156 58.64 12.71 14.46
CA ASP A 156 59.37 11.46 14.22
C ASP A 156 58.78 10.71 13.01
N GLU A 157 57.44 10.67 12.91
CA GLU A 157 56.74 10.02 11.80
C GLU A 157 55.48 10.81 11.41
N LYS A 158 55.24 10.92 10.10
CA LYS A 158 54.04 11.54 9.51
C LYS A 158 53.35 10.56 8.57
N THR A 159 52.13 10.16 8.92
CA THR A 159 51.29 9.31 8.09
C THR A 159 50.09 10.09 7.55
N ILE A 160 49.86 10.02 6.24
CA ILE A 160 48.67 10.57 5.58
C ILE A 160 47.59 9.50 5.54
N GLY A 161 46.41 9.80 6.08
CA GLY A 161 45.26 8.91 6.09
C GLY A 161 44.74 8.65 4.68
N LYS A 162 44.48 7.38 4.37
CA LYS A 162 43.83 6.96 3.10
C LYS A 162 42.29 7.03 3.15
N GLN A 163 41.74 7.41 4.29
CA GLN A 163 40.30 7.47 4.53
C GLN A 163 39.85 8.93 4.62
N SER A 164 38.83 9.28 3.85
CA SER A 164 38.22 10.61 3.87
C SER A 164 37.44 10.84 5.17
N MET A 165 37.39 12.09 5.61
CA MET A 165 36.47 12.52 6.67
C MET A 165 35.01 12.52 6.20
N MET A 166 34.77 12.59 4.89
CA MET A 166 33.46 12.35 4.31
C MET A 166 33.14 10.84 4.44
N PRO A 167 32.12 10.46 5.24
CA PRO A 167 31.88 9.05 5.55
C PRO A 167 31.62 8.21 4.30
N ALA A 168 32.04 6.94 4.30
CA ALA A 168 31.60 6.00 3.27
C ALA A 168 30.13 5.61 3.48
N GLY A 169 29.43 5.19 2.42
CA GLY A 169 28.06 4.71 2.50
C GLY A 169 27.01 5.81 2.66
N LEU A 170 27.29 7.05 2.25
CA LEU A 170 26.33 8.17 2.36
C LEU A 170 25.00 7.89 1.66
N VAL A 171 25.10 7.19 0.52
CA VAL A 171 23.97 6.86 -0.34
C VAL A 171 23.04 5.82 0.29
N THR A 172 23.48 5.06 1.31
CA THR A 172 22.59 4.14 2.04
C THR A 172 21.54 4.85 2.87
N THR A 173 21.70 6.15 3.11
CA THR A 173 20.73 7.00 3.82
C THR A 173 19.63 7.55 2.91
N LEU A 174 19.78 7.38 1.60
CA LEU A 174 18.80 7.80 0.61
C LEU A 174 17.74 6.72 0.43
N LYS A 175 16.49 7.14 0.27
CA LYS A 175 15.35 6.22 0.15
C LYS A 175 15.27 5.55 -1.21
N ASN A 176 15.66 6.25 -2.28
CA ASN A 176 15.51 5.80 -3.66
C ASN A 176 16.44 6.57 -4.62
N GLN A 177 16.42 6.15 -5.89
CA GLN A 177 17.20 6.77 -6.98
C GLN A 177 16.86 8.24 -7.20
N ALA A 178 15.61 8.67 -6.95
CA ALA A 178 15.19 10.07 -7.10
C ALA A 178 15.93 10.98 -6.13
N GLU A 179 16.00 10.59 -4.85
CA GLU A 179 16.73 11.36 -3.83
C GLU A 179 18.22 11.50 -4.17
N PHE A 180 18.82 10.47 -4.79
CA PHE A 180 20.20 10.57 -5.28
C PHE A 180 20.35 11.61 -6.39
N TYR A 181 19.49 11.57 -7.41
CA TYR A 181 19.52 12.55 -8.50
C TYR A 181 19.21 13.98 -8.03
N ASP A 182 18.28 14.14 -7.11
CA ASP A 182 17.98 15.43 -6.49
C ASP A 182 19.21 15.98 -5.74
N LEU A 183 19.83 15.16 -4.87
CA LEU A 183 21.02 15.54 -4.10
C LEU A 183 22.17 15.97 -5.00
N VAL A 184 22.54 15.17 -6.01
CA VAL A 184 23.65 15.52 -6.90
C VAL A 184 23.30 16.71 -7.79
N SER A 185 22.03 16.85 -8.23
CA SER A 185 21.55 18.03 -8.95
C SER A 185 21.69 19.32 -8.13
N TYR A 186 21.41 19.29 -6.82
CA TYR A 186 21.72 20.40 -5.93
C TYR A 186 23.22 20.72 -5.89
N VAL A 187 24.07 19.71 -5.67
CA VAL A 187 25.53 19.88 -5.62
C VAL A 187 26.06 20.47 -6.94
N PHE A 188 25.57 20.00 -8.08
CA PHE A 188 25.89 20.49 -9.42
C PHE A 188 25.54 21.97 -9.60
N ASN A 189 24.34 22.37 -9.14
CA ASN A 189 23.86 23.74 -9.24
C ASN A 189 24.69 24.68 -8.35
N VAL A 190 25.01 24.26 -7.13
CA VAL A 190 25.84 25.04 -6.20
C VAL A 190 27.28 25.16 -6.70
N ALA A 191 27.86 24.06 -7.20
CA ALA A 191 29.23 24.04 -7.72
C ALA A 191 29.44 25.01 -8.91
N ARG A 192 28.44 25.11 -9.79
CA ARG A 192 28.49 25.98 -10.98
C ARG A 192 28.03 27.41 -10.71
N GLY A 193 26.93 27.57 -9.97
CA GLY A 193 26.29 28.87 -9.74
C GLY A 193 26.85 29.65 -8.56
N GLY A 194 27.79 29.06 -7.81
CA GLY A 194 28.48 29.71 -6.71
C GLY A 194 27.55 30.16 -5.57
N GLN A 195 27.97 31.18 -4.83
CA GLN A 195 27.25 31.66 -3.64
C GLN A 195 25.83 32.15 -3.95
N GLN A 196 25.62 32.79 -5.10
CA GLN A 196 24.29 33.25 -5.51
C GLN A 196 23.31 32.07 -5.60
N ARG A 197 23.69 31.02 -6.34
CA ARG A 197 22.82 29.86 -6.54
C ARG A 197 22.58 29.08 -5.24
N ALA A 198 23.61 28.98 -4.39
CA ALA A 198 23.46 28.40 -3.06
C ALA A 198 22.44 29.16 -2.19
N ALA A 199 22.45 30.50 -2.25
CA ALA A 199 21.47 31.32 -1.52
C ALA A 199 20.04 31.16 -2.07
N GLU A 200 19.88 31.08 -3.40
CA GLU A 200 18.58 30.86 -4.05
C GLU A 200 17.94 29.50 -3.73
N LEU A 201 18.75 28.46 -3.62
CA LEU A 201 18.29 27.08 -3.37
C LEU A 201 18.21 26.72 -1.88
N LYS A 202 18.67 27.61 -1.01
CA LYS A 202 18.68 27.38 0.44
C LYS A 202 17.23 27.19 0.93
N PRO A 203 16.91 26.06 1.57
CA PRO A 203 15.58 25.85 2.13
C PRO A 203 15.22 26.90 3.17
N SER A 204 13.93 27.22 3.28
CA SER A 204 13.43 28.15 4.30
C SER A 204 13.63 27.57 5.71
N LYS A 205 13.55 28.43 6.73
CA LYS A 205 13.63 27.96 8.12
C LYS A 205 12.50 26.97 8.43
N GLU A 206 11.32 27.22 7.88
CA GLU A 206 10.12 26.41 8.03
C GLU A 206 10.27 25.06 7.34
N GLU A 207 10.84 25.02 6.14
CA GLU A 207 11.13 23.76 5.45
C GLU A 207 12.19 22.94 6.19
N LEU A 208 13.09 23.60 6.93
CA LEU A 208 14.07 22.96 7.82
C LEU A 208 13.54 22.66 9.23
N LEU A 209 12.34 23.16 9.59
CA LEU A 209 11.70 22.78 10.85
C LEU A 209 11.42 21.28 10.82
N VAL A 210 11.99 20.59 11.80
CA VAL A 210 11.75 19.17 12.00
C VAL A 210 10.53 19.02 12.90
N LYS A 211 9.54 18.23 12.48
CA LYS A 211 8.45 17.76 13.36
C LYS A 211 9.07 16.95 14.50
N ASP A 212 8.92 17.42 15.74
CA ASP A 212 9.51 16.78 16.91
C ASP A 212 8.69 15.53 17.31
N ASP A 213 9.00 14.40 16.68
CA ASP A 213 8.41 13.09 16.96
C ASP A 213 8.87 12.46 18.29
N THR A 214 9.63 13.20 19.09
CA THR A 214 9.95 12.81 20.47
C THR A 214 8.84 13.20 21.45
N GLN A 215 7.89 14.03 21.02
CA GLN A 215 6.75 14.46 21.83
C GLN A 215 5.55 13.51 21.64
N ASN A 216 4.74 13.35 22.69
CA ASN A 216 3.53 12.54 22.70
C ASN A 216 3.73 11.03 22.38
N LEU A 217 4.89 10.46 22.75
CA LEU A 217 5.25 9.06 22.56
C LEU A 217 5.19 8.23 23.86
N ASP A 218 4.69 6.99 23.80
CA ASP A 218 4.74 6.01 24.90
C ASP A 218 6.13 5.34 24.99
N HIS A 219 7.11 6.08 25.49
CA HIS A 219 8.49 5.60 25.68
C HIS A 219 8.56 4.34 26.56
N ALA A 220 7.74 4.30 27.62
CA ALA A 220 7.72 3.20 28.58
C ALA A 220 7.20 1.91 27.93
N GLY A 221 6.11 1.99 27.16
CA GLY A 221 5.56 0.86 26.44
C GLY A 221 6.51 0.29 25.39
N ILE A 222 7.19 1.15 24.62
CA ILE A 222 8.19 0.72 23.62
C ILE A 222 9.31 -0.08 24.29
N LEU A 223 9.90 0.45 25.37
CA LEU A 223 10.96 -0.24 26.11
C LEU A 223 10.47 -1.56 26.74
N ARG A 224 9.21 -1.64 27.18
CA ARG A 224 8.64 -2.85 27.76
C ARG A 224 8.47 -3.98 26.74
N ARG A 225 8.33 -3.65 25.44
CA ARG A 225 8.10 -4.63 24.36
C ARG A 225 9.37 -5.11 23.66
N MET A 226 10.54 -4.52 23.96
CA MET A 226 11.82 -4.90 23.35
C MET A 226 12.15 -6.38 23.61
N ASN A 227 12.38 -7.14 22.54
CA ASN A 227 12.71 -8.57 22.57
C ASN A 227 13.88 -8.91 21.62
N GLN A 228 14.19 -10.20 21.45
CA GLN A 228 15.29 -10.65 20.60
C GLN A 228 15.18 -10.19 19.14
N ARG A 229 13.96 -10.12 18.57
CA ARG A 229 13.78 -9.61 17.20
C ARG A 229 14.15 -8.12 17.13
N ASP A 230 13.78 -7.34 18.13
CA ASP A 230 14.14 -5.92 18.22
C ASP A 230 15.66 -5.72 18.40
N PHE A 231 16.33 -6.63 19.11
CA PHE A 231 17.80 -6.64 19.22
C PHE A 231 18.47 -6.92 17.86
N GLU A 232 18.04 -7.96 17.13
CA GLU A 232 18.59 -8.26 15.80
C GLU A 232 18.28 -7.15 14.78
N GLU A 233 17.11 -6.51 14.88
CA GLU A 233 16.78 -5.36 14.04
C GLU A 233 17.66 -4.14 14.39
N GLY A 234 17.85 -3.85 15.68
CA GLY A 234 18.77 -2.82 16.14
C GLY A 234 20.21 -3.06 15.67
N LYS A 235 20.66 -4.32 15.66
CA LYS A 235 21.93 -4.74 15.08
C LYS A 235 21.97 -4.47 13.58
N ARG A 236 20.94 -4.88 12.83
CA ARG A 236 20.85 -4.65 11.39
C ARG A 236 20.96 -3.16 11.06
N ILE A 237 20.22 -2.31 11.78
CA ILE A 237 20.25 -0.86 11.60
C ILE A 237 21.62 -0.27 11.96
N PHE A 238 22.20 -0.67 13.10
CA PHE A 238 23.53 -0.22 13.51
C PHE A 238 24.59 -0.57 12.46
N HIS A 239 24.57 -1.80 11.95
CA HIS A 239 25.48 -2.26 10.90
C HIS A 239 25.16 -1.68 9.51
N GLY A 240 23.96 -1.15 9.30
CA GLY A 240 23.61 -0.43 8.08
C GLY A 240 24.07 1.03 8.08
N LEU A 241 23.96 1.70 9.23
CA LEU A 241 24.08 3.16 9.33
C LEU A 241 25.20 3.61 10.28
N CYS A 242 25.19 3.12 11.52
CA CYS A 242 26.02 3.64 12.59
C CYS A 242 27.48 3.17 12.51
N LYS A 243 27.73 1.95 11.99
CA LYS A 243 29.08 1.36 11.92
C LYS A 243 30.07 2.21 11.11
N ASN A 244 29.59 2.99 10.14
CA ASN A 244 30.45 3.78 9.25
C ASN A 244 31.18 4.88 10.03
N CYS A 245 30.61 5.32 11.15
CA CYS A 245 31.22 6.30 12.05
C CYS A 245 31.81 5.61 13.29
N HIS A 246 31.09 4.66 13.88
CA HIS A 246 31.42 4.06 15.18
C HIS A 246 32.21 2.75 15.11
N GLY A 247 32.48 2.24 13.92
CA GLY A 247 33.12 0.94 13.70
C GLY A 247 32.13 -0.22 13.82
N VAL A 248 32.49 -1.35 13.19
CA VAL A 248 31.68 -2.59 13.20
C VAL A 248 31.53 -3.15 14.62
N ASP A 249 32.53 -2.95 15.48
CA ASP A 249 32.56 -3.41 16.87
C ASP A 249 32.06 -2.36 17.88
N GLY A 250 31.63 -1.19 17.40
CA GLY A 250 31.17 -0.06 18.23
C GLY A 250 32.23 0.55 19.16
N ASN A 251 33.46 0.06 19.11
CA ASN A 251 34.53 0.37 20.07
C ASN A 251 35.82 0.85 19.40
N LYS A 252 35.97 0.62 18.10
CA LYS A 252 37.03 1.16 17.24
C LYS A 252 36.40 2.10 16.21
N PRO A 253 36.07 3.34 16.62
CA PRO A 253 35.39 4.27 15.74
C PRO A 253 36.20 4.54 14.47
N SER A 254 35.52 4.52 13.32
CA SER A 254 36.11 4.81 12.02
C SER A 254 36.26 6.32 11.78
N LEU A 255 35.54 7.16 12.52
CA LEU A 255 35.74 8.60 12.58
C LEU A 255 36.41 9.00 13.89
N PRO A 256 37.44 9.86 13.87
CA PRO A 256 38.13 10.35 15.08
C PRO A 256 37.20 11.02 16.10
N THR A 257 36.04 11.51 15.67
CA THR A 257 35.07 12.25 16.46
C THR A 257 33.99 11.37 17.10
N ALA A 258 33.86 10.12 16.64
CA ALA A 258 32.92 9.15 17.19
C ALA A 258 33.48 8.53 18.49
N ARG A 259 32.58 8.14 19.41
CA ARG A 259 32.96 7.55 20.71
C ARG A 259 32.89 6.04 20.68
N ALA A 260 33.79 5.40 21.42
CA ALA A 260 33.76 3.97 21.69
C ALA A 260 32.71 3.67 22.78
N PHE A 261 31.65 2.94 22.44
CA PHE A 261 30.49 2.74 23.32
C PHE A 261 30.80 1.92 24.57
N GLY A 262 31.79 1.04 24.53
CA GLY A 262 32.15 0.15 25.62
C GLY A 262 33.16 0.73 26.61
N SER A 263 33.92 1.76 26.24
CA SER A 263 35.06 2.24 27.03
C SER A 263 35.09 3.75 27.30
N GLN A 264 34.39 4.56 26.50
CA GLN A 264 34.39 6.01 26.65
C GLN A 264 33.06 6.53 27.23
N PRO A 265 33.09 7.61 28.04
CA PRO A 265 31.87 8.23 28.54
C PRO A 265 31.09 8.92 27.42
N LEU A 266 29.78 8.67 27.38
CA LEU A 266 28.86 9.32 26.43
C LEU A 266 28.50 10.72 26.93
N LYS A 267 28.87 11.74 26.14
CA LYS A 267 28.75 13.17 26.50
C LYS A 267 27.29 13.64 26.72
N PHE A 268 26.32 12.97 26.10
CA PHE A 268 24.92 13.41 26.06
C PHE A 268 23.99 12.48 26.85
N GLY A 269 24.55 11.73 27.79
CA GLY A 269 23.85 10.77 28.61
C GLY A 269 23.93 9.35 28.06
N ALA A 270 23.89 8.41 28.99
CA ALA A 270 24.07 7.00 28.71
C ALA A 270 22.76 6.22 28.81
N ASP A 271 21.68 6.73 29.41
CA ASP A 271 20.41 6.01 29.57
C ASP A 271 19.60 5.89 28.25
N PRO A 272 18.67 4.92 28.13
CA PRO A 272 17.98 4.67 26.87
C PRO A 272 17.27 5.88 26.28
N TYR A 273 16.58 6.68 27.11
CA TYR A 273 15.85 7.85 26.68
C TYR A 273 16.79 8.97 26.20
N ARG A 274 17.90 9.24 26.90
CA ARG A 274 18.89 10.22 26.44
C ARG A 274 19.65 9.79 25.19
N MET A 275 19.96 8.49 25.05
CA MET A 275 20.53 7.97 23.82
C MET A 275 19.52 8.08 22.66
N PHE A 276 18.24 7.77 22.91
CA PHE A 276 17.15 8.02 21.98
C PHE A 276 17.12 9.50 21.56
N LEU A 277 17.13 10.44 22.51
CA LEU A 277 17.15 11.88 22.22
C LEU A 277 18.39 12.31 21.42
N THR A 278 19.54 11.69 21.66
CA THR A 278 20.76 11.95 20.90
C THR A 278 20.60 11.50 19.44
N LEU A 279 19.99 10.33 19.21
CA LEU A 279 19.63 9.91 17.86
C LEU A 279 18.55 10.81 17.25
N SER A 280 17.58 11.27 18.03
CA SER A 280 16.46 12.08 17.54
C SER A 280 16.86 13.51 17.17
N LYS A 281 17.74 14.14 17.95
CA LYS A 281 18.08 15.57 17.84
C LYS A 281 19.46 15.80 17.22
N GLY A 282 20.30 14.76 17.18
CA GLY A 282 21.72 14.90 16.86
C GLY A 282 22.45 15.68 17.96
N ASN A 283 23.78 15.58 18.01
CA ASN A 283 24.60 16.35 18.94
C ASN A 283 26.05 16.45 18.44
N GLY A 284 26.65 17.63 18.52
CA GLY A 284 27.98 17.90 17.96
C GLY A 284 28.04 17.64 16.46
N LEU A 285 28.98 16.82 16.01
CA LEU A 285 29.11 16.41 14.60
C LEU A 285 28.21 15.23 14.20
N MET A 286 27.54 14.59 15.17
CA MET A 286 26.53 13.56 14.87
C MET A 286 25.22 14.22 14.41
N GLY A 287 24.80 13.93 13.18
CA GLY A 287 23.50 14.34 12.66
C GLY A 287 22.34 13.60 13.33
N PRO A 288 21.14 14.20 13.39
CA PRO A 288 19.94 13.50 13.83
C PRO A 288 19.59 12.34 12.86
N MET A 289 19.16 11.22 13.43
CA MET A 289 18.67 10.01 12.76
C MET A 289 17.16 10.04 12.56
N GLN A 290 16.61 11.18 12.11
CA GLN A 290 15.17 11.43 12.00
C GLN A 290 14.45 10.65 10.88
N HIS A 291 15.22 9.97 10.03
CA HIS A 291 14.68 9.02 9.06
C HIS A 291 14.29 7.69 9.70
N LEU A 292 14.79 7.39 10.91
CA LEU A 292 14.37 6.22 11.68
C LEU A 292 13.11 6.55 12.49
N SER A 293 12.15 5.64 12.49
CA SER A 293 11.01 5.72 13.40
C SER A 293 11.45 5.76 14.86
N PRO A 294 10.60 6.26 15.78
CA PRO A 294 10.96 6.26 17.20
C PRO A 294 11.29 4.86 17.73
N LYS A 295 10.58 3.83 17.26
CA LYS A 295 10.85 2.43 17.62
C LYS A 295 12.22 1.97 17.12
N GLU A 296 12.58 2.24 15.87
CA GLU A 296 13.88 1.86 15.30
C GLU A 296 15.05 2.53 16.04
N ARG A 297 14.91 3.80 16.43
CA ARG A 297 15.89 4.47 17.29
C ARG A 297 16.07 3.72 18.61
N TYR A 298 14.99 3.29 19.25
CA TYR A 298 15.09 2.47 20.46
C TYR A 298 15.67 1.08 20.22
N GLN A 299 15.43 0.45 19.08
CA GLN A 299 16.07 -0.83 18.71
C GLN A 299 17.59 -0.66 18.59
N VAL A 300 18.06 0.39 17.94
CA VAL A 300 19.50 0.72 17.86
C VAL A 300 20.08 0.96 19.25
N VAL A 301 19.39 1.75 20.10
CA VAL A 301 19.80 1.99 21.49
C VAL A 301 19.87 0.68 22.27
N HIS A 302 18.87 -0.19 22.12
CA HIS A 302 18.82 -1.49 22.78
C HIS A 302 20.00 -2.35 22.38
N TYR A 303 20.31 -2.45 21.07
CA TYR A 303 21.48 -3.17 20.58
C TYR A 303 22.79 -2.61 21.12
N ILE A 304 23.03 -1.29 21.02
CA ILE A 304 24.27 -0.67 21.52
C ILE A 304 24.46 -0.94 23.00
N ARG A 305 23.39 -0.77 23.79
CA ARG A 305 23.44 -0.95 25.24
C ARG A 305 23.75 -2.40 25.62
N GLU A 306 23.04 -3.35 25.03
CA GLU A 306 23.21 -4.78 25.36
C GLU A 306 24.51 -5.36 24.80
N ALA A 307 24.89 -5.02 23.56
CA ALA A 307 26.05 -5.60 22.89
C ALA A 307 27.38 -4.94 23.28
N PHE A 308 27.41 -3.62 23.48
CA PHE A 308 28.66 -2.88 23.67
C PHE A 308 28.82 -2.25 25.04
N MET A 309 27.75 -1.74 25.65
CA MET A 309 27.85 -1.03 26.94
C MET A 309 27.78 -1.99 28.14
N LYS A 310 26.82 -2.92 28.15
CA LYS A 310 26.59 -3.86 29.25
C LYS A 310 27.83 -4.67 29.65
N PRO A 311 28.69 -5.13 28.73
CA PRO A 311 29.86 -5.90 29.11
C PRO A 311 30.95 -5.09 29.82
N THR A 312 31.15 -3.81 29.46
CA THR A 312 32.37 -3.07 29.85
C THR A 312 32.19 -1.61 30.20
N ASN A 313 31.07 -0.95 29.85
CA ASN A 313 30.91 0.49 30.08
C ASN A 313 30.35 0.75 31.49
N PRO A 314 31.08 1.48 32.37
CA PRO A 314 30.63 1.79 33.73
C PRO A 314 29.37 2.67 33.79
N ALA A 315 28.98 3.33 32.69
CA ALA A 315 27.76 4.13 32.61
C ALA A 315 26.50 3.30 32.23
N TYR A 316 26.63 1.98 32.02
CA TYR A 316 25.48 1.11 31.77
C TYR A 316 24.62 0.92 33.03
N THR A 317 23.30 0.97 32.84
CA THR A 317 22.30 0.77 33.90
C THR A 317 21.15 -0.11 33.40
N ALA A 318 20.59 -0.99 34.24
CA ALA A 318 19.42 -1.77 33.82
C ALA A 318 18.15 -0.90 33.74
N VAL A 319 17.25 -1.19 32.80
CA VAL A 319 15.98 -0.47 32.65
C VAL A 319 14.97 -1.01 33.68
N THR A 320 14.78 -0.29 34.78
CA THR A 320 13.84 -0.65 35.86
C THR A 320 12.41 -0.15 35.58
N GLU A 321 11.44 -0.67 36.33
CA GLU A 321 10.05 -0.16 36.28
C GLU A 321 9.96 1.29 36.78
N GLU A 322 10.74 1.64 37.79
CA GLU A 322 10.87 3.01 38.29
C GLU A 322 11.38 3.96 37.20
N TYR A 323 12.42 3.56 36.45
CA TYR A 323 12.90 4.34 35.30
C TYR A 323 11.79 4.51 34.26
N ARG A 324 11.09 3.43 33.88
CA ARG A 324 9.97 3.49 32.91
C ARG A 324 8.87 4.44 33.35
N ASN A 325 8.54 4.46 34.64
CA ASN A 325 7.53 5.36 35.20
C ASN A 325 7.96 6.83 35.22
N SER A 326 9.26 7.12 35.15
CA SER A 326 9.78 8.49 35.07
C SER A 326 9.87 9.05 33.65
N LEU A 327 9.60 8.22 32.62
CA LEU A 327 9.62 8.65 31.22
C LEU A 327 8.37 9.49 30.86
N PRO A 328 8.48 10.41 29.87
CA PRO A 328 7.32 11.14 29.36
C PRO A 328 6.21 10.19 28.90
N LYS A 329 4.95 10.58 29.15
CA LYS A 329 3.76 9.85 28.70
C LYS A 329 3.35 10.32 27.30
N GLY A 330 2.74 9.40 26.55
CA GLY A 330 2.23 9.70 25.22
C GLY A 330 1.42 8.56 24.61
N THR A 331 1.11 8.69 23.33
CA THR A 331 0.45 7.67 22.51
C THR A 331 1.47 6.67 21.95
N GLU A 332 1.00 5.49 21.53
CA GLU A 332 1.90 4.44 21.02
C GLU A 332 2.67 4.86 19.75
N SER A 333 2.11 5.74 18.92
CA SER A 333 2.68 6.15 17.62
C SER A 333 3.39 7.51 17.61
N GLY A 334 3.20 8.37 18.62
CA GLY A 334 3.79 9.72 18.62
C GLY A 334 3.21 10.67 17.56
N GLU A 335 2.07 10.33 16.96
CA GLU A 335 1.50 11.09 15.86
C GLU A 335 0.91 12.43 16.34
N PHE A 336 1.39 13.52 15.73
CA PHE A 336 0.65 14.78 15.61
C PHE A 336 -0.08 14.76 14.28
N ASP A 337 -1.41 14.73 14.33
CA ASP A 337 -2.25 14.73 13.14
C ASP A 337 -2.56 16.17 12.73
N LEU A 338 -1.98 16.62 11.62
CA LEU A 338 -2.60 17.72 10.87
C LEU A 338 -3.71 17.04 10.10
N ASN A 339 -4.87 16.93 10.74
CA ASN A 339 -6.07 16.35 10.15
C ASN A 339 -6.55 17.25 9.02
N VAL A 340 -5.89 17.16 7.87
CA VAL A 340 -6.28 17.88 6.65
C VAL A 340 -7.39 17.05 6.02
N GLU A 341 -8.57 17.65 5.88
CA GLU A 341 -9.71 16.97 5.28
C GLU A 341 -9.35 16.50 3.86
N ARG A 342 -9.50 15.20 3.62
CA ARG A 342 -9.37 14.60 2.30
C ARG A 342 -10.63 14.87 1.49
N ASP A 343 -10.43 15.21 0.22
CA ASP A 343 -11.54 15.37 -0.71
C ASP A 343 -11.91 14.03 -1.37
N PHE A 344 -13.13 13.57 -1.07
CA PHE A 344 -13.75 12.37 -1.63
C PHE A 344 -14.70 12.67 -2.80
N GLY A 345 -14.91 13.95 -3.12
CA GLY A 345 -16.05 14.40 -3.91
C GLY A 345 -17.29 14.62 -3.03
N PRO A 346 -18.48 14.72 -3.64
CA PRO A 346 -19.74 14.98 -2.93
C PRO A 346 -20.25 13.79 -2.12
N ALA A 347 -19.72 12.58 -2.34
CA ALA A 347 -20.17 11.36 -1.66
C ALA A 347 -19.03 10.40 -1.33
N LEU A 348 -19.25 9.57 -0.31
CA LEU A 348 -18.37 8.48 0.10
C LEU A 348 -19.19 7.20 0.31
N ALA A 349 -18.91 6.18 -0.49
CA ALA A 349 -19.37 4.82 -0.28
C ALA A 349 -18.54 4.16 0.82
N SER A 350 -19.20 3.67 1.87
CA SER A 350 -18.56 3.03 3.01
C SER A 350 -19.60 2.27 3.86
N GLN A 351 -19.21 1.72 5.00
CA GLN A 351 -20.16 1.38 6.05
C GLN A 351 -20.41 2.59 6.95
N LEU A 352 -21.60 2.68 7.55
CA LEU A 352 -21.91 3.65 8.60
C LEU A 352 -22.03 2.93 9.94
N GLY A 353 -21.03 3.11 10.78
CA GLY A 353 -20.86 2.30 11.99
C GLY A 353 -20.72 0.82 11.66
N ARG A 354 -21.31 -0.04 12.52
CA ARG A 354 -21.39 -1.49 12.30
C ARG A 354 -22.80 -1.96 11.90
N ILE A 355 -23.73 -1.01 11.75
CA ILE A 355 -25.15 -1.28 11.48
C ILE A 355 -25.37 -1.35 9.97
N THR A 356 -25.04 -0.27 9.27
CA THR A 356 -25.21 -0.18 7.81
C THR A 356 -23.90 -0.52 7.13
N THR A 357 -23.85 -1.67 6.46
CA THR A 357 -22.61 -2.20 5.86
C THR A 357 -22.36 -1.74 4.43
N SER A 358 -23.40 -1.28 3.74
CA SER A 358 -23.31 -0.65 2.42
C SER A 358 -24.08 0.67 2.47
N ALA A 359 -23.36 1.77 2.64
CA ALA A 359 -23.90 3.10 2.75
C ALA A 359 -23.30 4.05 1.73
N LEU A 360 -24.11 4.97 1.19
CA LEU A 360 -23.64 6.14 0.47
C LEU A 360 -23.93 7.38 1.30
N THR A 361 -22.86 8.02 1.78
CA THR A 361 -22.97 9.25 2.57
C THR A 361 -22.66 10.44 1.68
N VAL A 362 -23.56 11.42 1.64
CA VAL A 362 -23.58 12.54 0.70
C VAL A 362 -23.55 13.87 1.45
N LYS A 363 -22.66 14.77 1.03
CA LYS A 363 -22.60 16.17 1.47
C LYS A 363 -23.69 16.94 0.73
N LEU A 364 -24.74 17.38 1.42
CA LEU A 364 -25.82 18.17 0.81
C LEU A 364 -25.46 19.66 0.72
N ASP A 365 -24.76 20.15 1.74
CA ASP A 365 -24.11 21.46 1.80
C ASP A 365 -22.92 21.39 2.79
N ASP A 366 -22.32 22.54 3.14
CA ASP A 366 -21.17 22.59 4.05
C ASP A 366 -21.52 22.17 5.49
N ALA A 367 -22.81 22.13 5.85
CA ALA A 367 -23.28 21.85 7.21
C ALA A 367 -24.01 20.51 7.34
N THR A 368 -24.66 20.02 6.28
CA THR A 368 -25.70 18.99 6.31
C THR A 368 -25.28 17.77 5.50
N THR A 369 -25.36 16.61 6.13
CA THR A 369 -24.96 15.33 5.55
C THR A 369 -26.10 14.33 5.67
N ILE A 370 -26.38 13.61 4.59
CA ILE A 370 -27.33 12.49 4.55
C ILE A 370 -26.61 11.20 4.20
N SER A 371 -27.09 10.07 4.70
CA SER A 371 -26.57 8.74 4.37
C SER A 371 -27.71 7.80 4.03
N TYR A 372 -27.54 7.02 2.98
CA TYR A 372 -28.50 6.00 2.53
C TYR A 372 -27.91 4.61 2.70
N ASP A 373 -28.72 3.66 3.18
CA ASP A 373 -28.42 2.23 3.09
C ASP A 373 -28.69 1.78 1.66
N LEU A 374 -27.66 1.43 0.90
CA LEU A 374 -27.79 1.10 -0.53
C LEU A 374 -28.48 -0.25 -0.78
N HIS A 375 -28.68 -1.07 0.24
CA HIS A 375 -29.40 -2.33 0.13
C HIS A 375 -30.91 -2.19 0.32
N THR A 376 -31.35 -1.10 0.97
CA THR A 376 -32.77 -0.85 1.25
C THR A 376 -33.27 0.51 0.74
N LEU A 377 -32.35 1.38 0.30
CA LEU A 377 -32.54 2.80 -0.03
C LEU A 377 -33.21 3.62 1.10
N ASN A 378 -33.22 3.09 2.32
CA ASN A 378 -33.65 3.84 3.49
C ASN A 378 -32.57 4.83 3.91
N GLN A 379 -32.99 5.94 4.52
CA GLN A 379 -32.04 6.85 5.15
C GLN A 379 -31.37 6.15 6.35
N ALA A 380 -30.07 5.93 6.25
CA ALA A 380 -29.21 5.39 7.31
C ALA A 380 -28.84 6.45 8.35
N GLY A 381 -28.82 7.74 7.96
CA GLY A 381 -28.62 8.85 8.88
C GLY A 381 -28.77 10.21 8.22
N LEU A 382 -29.01 11.23 9.03
CA LEU A 382 -29.07 12.64 8.64
C LEU A 382 -28.59 13.50 9.81
N TRP A 383 -27.61 14.37 9.60
CA TRP A 383 -27.01 15.17 10.66
C TRP A 383 -26.46 16.51 10.17
N GLN A 384 -26.22 17.42 11.12
CA GLN A 384 -25.56 18.70 10.88
C GLN A 384 -24.27 18.87 11.70
N GLY A 385 -23.27 19.55 11.14
CA GLY A 385 -22.00 19.85 11.82
C GLY A 385 -20.84 18.92 11.43
N GLY A 386 -20.75 18.56 10.14
CA GLY A 386 -19.64 17.80 9.57
C GLY A 386 -20.09 16.64 8.68
N PHE A 387 -19.11 15.98 8.07
CA PHE A 387 -19.32 14.81 7.21
C PHE A 387 -19.24 13.52 8.02
N LEU A 388 -18.09 12.85 8.07
CA LEU A 388 -17.87 11.63 8.82
C LEU A 388 -16.63 11.77 9.71
N ASP A 389 -16.67 11.21 10.92
CA ASP A 389 -15.48 10.93 11.70
C ASP A 389 -14.77 9.72 11.06
N LEU A 390 -13.64 10.03 10.41
CA LEU A 390 -12.78 9.07 9.72
C LEU A 390 -11.50 8.78 10.49
N SER A 391 -11.34 9.30 11.72
CA SER A 391 -10.09 9.29 12.49
C SER A 391 -9.53 7.90 12.78
N GLN A 392 -10.41 6.89 12.78
CA GLN A 392 -10.06 5.48 13.01
C GLN A 392 -10.00 4.65 11.73
N THR A 393 -10.32 5.25 10.58
CA THR A 393 -10.48 4.54 9.31
C THR A 393 -9.21 4.58 8.48
N GLN A 394 -9.20 3.84 7.37
CA GLN A 394 -8.13 3.82 6.39
C GLN A 394 -7.92 5.19 5.73
N HIS A 395 -8.86 6.11 5.82
CA HIS A 395 -8.71 7.44 5.24
C HIS A 395 -7.70 8.31 6.00
N ILE A 396 -7.45 8.02 7.28
CA ILE A 396 -6.52 8.77 8.14
C ILE A 396 -5.40 7.87 8.68
N ARG A 397 -5.67 6.59 8.97
CA ARG A 397 -4.70 5.65 9.55
C ARG A 397 -4.19 4.64 8.54
N GLY A 398 -2.91 4.26 8.67
CA GLY A 398 -2.28 3.25 7.81
C GLY A 398 -3.04 1.92 7.79
N ARG A 399 -3.42 1.38 8.96
CA ARG A 399 -4.21 0.14 9.07
C ARG A 399 -5.73 0.32 9.03
N GLY A 400 -6.25 1.46 9.48
CA GLY A 400 -7.68 1.79 9.44
C GLY A 400 -8.62 0.77 10.12
N GLU A 401 -8.42 0.46 11.40
CA GLU A 401 -9.13 -0.62 12.10
C GLU A 401 -10.55 -0.26 12.58
N GLY A 402 -10.92 1.02 12.47
CA GLY A 402 -12.23 1.55 12.85
C GLY A 402 -13.27 1.56 11.74
N VAL A 403 -14.35 2.29 11.98
CA VAL A 403 -15.49 2.42 11.06
C VAL A 403 -15.85 3.90 10.96
N PRO A 404 -16.35 4.38 9.79
CA PRO A 404 -16.88 5.74 9.70
C PRO A 404 -18.07 5.93 10.65
N LEU A 405 -18.09 7.05 11.36
CA LEU A 405 -19.19 7.45 12.23
C LEU A 405 -19.71 8.84 11.84
N PRO A 406 -20.98 9.18 12.08
CA PRO A 406 -21.46 10.56 11.94
C PRO A 406 -20.65 11.49 12.86
N GLN A 407 -20.10 12.58 12.31
CA GLN A 407 -19.35 13.58 13.11
C GLN A 407 -20.29 14.57 13.82
N GLY A 408 -21.43 14.90 13.18
CA GLY A 408 -22.33 15.97 13.60
C GLY A 408 -23.49 15.52 14.51
N THR A 409 -24.39 16.45 14.78
CA THR A 409 -25.61 16.23 15.57
C THR A 409 -26.71 15.64 14.69
N PRO A 410 -27.29 14.47 15.05
CA PRO A 410 -28.37 13.86 14.28
C PRO A 410 -29.64 14.71 14.23
N LEU A 411 -30.22 14.87 13.05
CA LEU A 411 -31.51 15.51 12.82
C LEU A 411 -32.65 14.49 12.99
N LYS A 412 -32.81 13.98 14.21
CA LYS A 412 -33.73 12.85 14.51
C LYS A 412 -35.18 13.06 14.06
N ASN A 413 -35.66 14.30 14.10
CA ASN A 413 -37.02 14.66 13.67
C ASN A 413 -37.20 14.57 12.14
N LEU A 414 -36.10 14.58 11.38
CA LEU A 414 -36.13 14.40 9.92
C LEU A 414 -35.73 12.98 9.51
N ALA A 415 -35.65 12.06 10.46
CA ALA A 415 -35.33 10.66 10.20
C ALA A 415 -36.52 9.91 9.59
N GLY A 416 -36.25 8.81 8.88
CA GLY A 416 -37.29 7.85 8.48
C GLY A 416 -37.79 7.98 7.04
N TRP A 417 -36.95 8.49 6.14
CA TRP A 417 -37.14 8.30 4.70
C TRP A 417 -37.03 6.79 4.37
N GLN A 418 -38.14 6.17 3.98
CA GLN A 418 -38.24 4.74 3.74
C GLN A 418 -39.30 4.42 2.67
N TRP A 419 -38.91 3.68 1.64
CA TRP A 419 -39.84 3.13 0.66
C TRP A 419 -40.61 1.91 1.22
N GLY A 420 -41.88 1.83 0.84
CA GLY A 420 -42.70 0.63 1.02
C GLY A 420 -42.59 -0.31 -0.18
N HIS A 421 -42.87 -1.58 0.05
CA HIS A 421 -42.86 -2.62 -0.98
C HIS A 421 -44.14 -3.42 -0.92
N ALA A 422 -44.68 -3.74 -2.11
CA ALA A 422 -45.99 -4.38 -2.26
C ALA A 422 -47.10 -3.62 -1.49
N GLY A 423 -47.05 -2.28 -1.54
CA GLY A 423 -48.06 -1.40 -0.95
C GLY A 423 -48.00 -1.23 0.56
N THR A 424 -46.96 -1.74 1.25
CA THR A 424 -46.80 -1.59 2.70
C THR A 424 -45.39 -1.16 3.10
N LEU A 425 -45.28 -0.37 4.17
CA LEU A 425 -44.00 -0.01 4.79
C LEU A 425 -43.47 -1.11 5.74
N ASP A 426 -44.36 -1.97 6.21
CA ASP A 426 -44.07 -3.05 7.15
C ASP A 426 -44.11 -4.40 6.40
N TYR A 427 -43.28 -4.52 5.37
CA TYR A 427 -43.16 -5.75 4.57
C TYR A 427 -42.39 -6.85 5.32
N PRO A 428 -42.68 -8.14 5.06
CA PRO A 428 -42.00 -9.26 5.71
C PRO A 428 -40.49 -9.26 5.45
N ARG A 429 -39.70 -9.53 6.50
CA ARG A 429 -38.22 -9.52 6.44
C ARG A 429 -37.57 -10.85 6.80
N GLU A 430 -38.35 -11.89 7.12
CA GLU A 430 -37.82 -13.14 7.69
C GLU A 430 -36.92 -13.90 6.70
N ASN A 431 -37.15 -13.73 5.39
CA ASN A 431 -36.41 -14.39 4.31
C ASN A 431 -35.40 -13.46 3.61
N LEU A 432 -35.13 -12.28 4.17
CA LEU A 432 -34.17 -11.34 3.61
C LEU A 432 -32.78 -11.58 4.20
N HIS A 433 -31.74 -11.43 3.38
CA HIS A 433 -30.40 -11.39 3.90
C HIS A 433 -30.22 -10.14 4.77
N PRO A 434 -29.73 -10.27 6.02
CA PRO A 434 -29.65 -9.14 6.95
C PRO A 434 -28.67 -8.04 6.53
N ARG A 435 -27.83 -8.31 5.53
CA ARG A 435 -26.78 -7.41 5.02
C ARG A 435 -26.64 -7.50 3.49
N GLY A 436 -27.69 -7.95 2.82
CA GLY A 436 -27.76 -8.04 1.36
C GLY A 436 -28.83 -7.09 0.82
N PRO A 437 -28.84 -6.84 -0.50
CA PRO A 437 -29.86 -6.03 -1.15
C PRO A 437 -31.23 -6.69 -1.02
N LEU A 438 -32.27 -5.85 -1.02
CA LEU A 438 -33.65 -6.33 -1.18
C LEU A 438 -33.82 -7.05 -2.54
N PRO A 439 -34.84 -7.91 -2.69
CA PRO A 439 -35.15 -8.54 -3.97
C PRO A 439 -35.36 -7.49 -5.07
N LYS A 440 -34.78 -7.71 -6.26
CA LYS A 440 -34.86 -6.76 -7.39
C LYS A 440 -36.28 -6.32 -7.76
N LYS A 441 -37.27 -7.20 -7.59
CA LYS A 441 -38.70 -6.87 -7.81
C LYS A 441 -39.23 -5.74 -6.91
N TRP A 442 -38.59 -5.52 -5.77
CA TRP A 442 -38.94 -4.49 -4.79
C TRP A 442 -38.05 -3.27 -4.90
N LEU A 443 -36.74 -3.51 -5.06
CA LEU A 443 -35.74 -2.46 -5.18
C LEU A 443 -34.60 -2.92 -6.09
N ASP A 444 -34.32 -2.15 -7.14
CA ASP A 444 -33.12 -2.29 -7.97
C ASP A 444 -32.36 -0.95 -7.95
N TYR A 445 -31.22 -0.89 -7.28
CA TYR A 445 -30.39 0.31 -7.23
C TYR A 445 -29.44 0.33 -8.42
N HIS A 446 -29.60 1.30 -9.31
CA HIS A 446 -28.79 1.41 -10.52
C HIS A 446 -27.45 2.10 -10.26
N GLY A 447 -27.39 3.05 -9.34
CA GLY A 447 -26.18 3.83 -9.07
C GLY A 447 -26.49 5.29 -8.74
N HIS A 448 -25.46 6.13 -8.88
CA HIS A 448 -25.61 7.57 -8.69
C HIS A 448 -24.83 8.37 -9.72
N TYR A 449 -25.40 9.50 -10.12
CA TYR A 449 -24.80 10.49 -11.00
C TYR A 449 -24.22 11.63 -10.17
N LEU A 450 -23.08 12.16 -10.61
CA LEU A 450 -22.48 13.38 -10.10
C LEU A 450 -22.64 14.49 -11.13
N HIS A 451 -23.07 15.66 -10.67
CA HIS A 451 -23.10 16.87 -11.47
C HIS A 451 -22.52 18.03 -10.66
N GLY A 452 -21.20 18.22 -10.76
CA GLY A 452 -20.44 19.05 -9.83
C GLY A 452 -20.60 18.56 -8.39
N LYS A 453 -21.12 19.42 -7.51
CA LYS A 453 -21.40 19.08 -6.09
C LYS A 453 -22.76 18.40 -5.86
N GLN A 454 -23.61 18.32 -6.89
CA GLN A 454 -24.92 17.68 -6.78
C GLN A 454 -24.83 16.19 -7.10
N LEU A 455 -25.71 15.41 -6.47
CA LEU A 455 -25.80 13.96 -6.67
C LEU A 455 -27.24 13.57 -6.97
N VAL A 456 -27.44 12.76 -8.01
CA VAL A 456 -28.73 12.16 -8.35
C VAL A 456 -28.66 10.65 -8.15
N LEU A 457 -29.49 10.10 -7.27
CA LEU A 457 -29.65 8.66 -7.10
C LEU A 457 -30.55 8.12 -8.21
N SER A 458 -30.21 6.95 -8.75
CA SER A 458 -31.03 6.22 -9.72
C SER A 458 -31.35 4.83 -9.21
N TYR A 459 -32.63 4.52 -9.13
CA TYR A 459 -33.11 3.22 -8.65
C TYR A 459 -34.55 2.97 -9.10
N GLN A 460 -35.02 1.75 -8.88
CA GLN A 460 -36.38 1.31 -9.16
C GLN A 460 -37.05 0.84 -7.87
N ILE A 461 -38.31 1.23 -7.64
CA ILE A 461 -39.14 0.72 -6.52
C ILE A 461 -40.37 0.05 -7.09
N ASP A 462 -40.62 -1.21 -6.73
CA ASP A 462 -41.77 -2.01 -7.19
C ASP A 462 -42.02 -1.93 -8.71
N GLY A 463 -40.94 -1.93 -9.50
CA GLY A 463 -40.96 -1.87 -10.97
C GLY A 463 -41.04 -0.45 -11.58
N ARG A 464 -40.97 0.61 -10.76
CA ARG A 464 -41.10 2.00 -11.19
C ARG A 464 -39.78 2.76 -10.99
N ASP A 465 -39.20 3.28 -12.08
CA ASP A 465 -37.92 4.00 -12.02
C ASP A 465 -38.06 5.36 -11.33
N ILE A 466 -37.04 5.72 -10.55
CA ILE A 466 -36.95 6.93 -9.75
C ILE A 466 -35.57 7.55 -9.93
N LEU A 467 -35.56 8.84 -10.27
CA LEU A 467 -34.39 9.70 -10.05
C LEU A 467 -34.67 10.61 -8.85
N GLU A 468 -33.74 10.63 -7.91
CA GLU A 468 -33.86 11.40 -6.67
C GLU A 468 -32.68 12.37 -6.52
N LEU A 469 -32.99 13.66 -6.37
CA LEU A 469 -32.05 14.72 -6.04
C LEU A 469 -32.34 15.23 -4.60
N PRO A 470 -31.55 14.81 -3.59
CA PRO A 470 -31.66 15.35 -2.24
C PRO A 470 -30.88 16.66 -2.11
N GLN A 471 -31.46 17.64 -1.43
CA GLN A 471 -30.83 18.95 -1.17
C GLN A 471 -31.19 19.47 0.23
N ALA A 472 -30.22 20.11 0.88
CA ALA A 472 -30.51 20.89 2.08
C ALA A 472 -31.12 22.25 1.70
N ILE A 473 -32.03 22.76 2.53
CA ILE A 473 -32.61 24.09 2.31
C ILE A 473 -31.83 25.12 3.14
N PRO A 474 -31.16 26.11 2.50
CA PRO A 474 -30.30 27.05 3.21
C PRO A 474 -30.99 27.76 4.38
N GLY A 475 -30.32 27.79 5.54
CA GLY A 475 -30.80 28.48 6.74
C GLY A 475 -32.01 27.83 7.42
N LYS A 476 -32.42 26.63 7.01
CA LYS A 476 -33.54 25.87 7.60
C LYS A 476 -33.09 24.46 7.98
N THR A 477 -33.69 23.90 9.03
CA THR A 477 -33.58 22.46 9.31
C THR A 477 -34.59 21.72 8.44
N ALA A 478 -34.29 21.63 7.15
CA ALA A 478 -35.17 21.02 6.16
C ALA A 478 -34.40 20.41 5.00
N ILE A 479 -34.93 19.30 4.48
CA ILE A 479 -34.42 18.58 3.33
C ILE A 479 -35.49 18.59 2.24
N ARG A 480 -35.07 18.88 1.01
CA ARG A 480 -35.86 18.77 -0.21
C ARG A 480 -35.41 17.52 -0.96
N HIS A 481 -36.35 16.67 -1.32
CA HIS A 481 -36.13 15.55 -2.23
C HIS A 481 -36.92 15.83 -3.51
N THR A 482 -36.21 16.11 -4.60
CA THR A 482 -36.82 16.27 -5.93
C THR A 482 -36.81 14.94 -6.64
N LEU A 483 -38.00 14.42 -6.94
CA LEU A 483 -38.20 13.09 -7.52
C LEU A 483 -38.76 13.20 -8.93
N ARG A 484 -38.08 12.56 -9.89
CA ARG A 484 -38.70 12.15 -11.16
C ARG A 484 -39.11 10.69 -11.03
N ILE A 485 -40.41 10.45 -11.02
CA ILE A 485 -41.00 9.12 -10.87
C ILE A 485 -41.57 8.70 -12.23
N ALA A 486 -41.09 7.60 -12.80
CA ALA A 486 -41.56 7.07 -14.09
C ALA A 486 -43.05 6.67 -14.06
N PRO A 487 -43.70 6.30 -15.18
CA PRO A 487 -44.97 5.59 -15.16
C PRO A 487 -44.87 4.25 -14.40
N GLY A 488 -45.94 3.79 -13.77
CA GLY A 488 -45.95 2.48 -13.10
C GLY A 488 -47.00 2.35 -12.00
N ASN A 489 -46.84 1.30 -11.19
CA ASN A 489 -47.73 0.95 -10.09
C ASN A 489 -47.77 2.02 -8.98
N ALA A 490 -48.76 1.90 -8.09
CA ALA A 490 -48.84 2.71 -6.88
C ALA A 490 -47.67 2.43 -5.94
N LEU A 491 -47.11 3.47 -5.33
CA LEU A 491 -45.99 3.41 -4.38
C LEU A 491 -46.41 4.01 -3.03
N VAL A 492 -45.70 3.61 -1.97
CA VAL A 492 -45.86 4.16 -0.63
C VAL A 492 -44.50 4.58 -0.11
N LEU A 493 -44.40 5.80 0.45
CA LEU A 493 -43.16 6.37 0.97
C LEU A 493 -43.41 6.95 2.37
N ALA A 494 -42.65 6.50 3.36
CA ALA A 494 -42.52 7.23 4.62
C ALA A 494 -41.49 8.34 4.42
N THR A 495 -41.90 9.60 4.63
CA THR A 495 -41.05 10.77 4.39
C THR A 495 -40.37 11.26 5.67
N ALA A 496 -40.98 11.00 6.82
CA ALA A 496 -40.38 11.23 8.13
C ALA A 496 -41.09 10.42 9.22
N THR A 497 -40.38 10.17 10.31
CA THR A 497 -40.86 9.50 11.52
C THR A 497 -40.47 10.33 12.74
N PRO A 498 -41.42 10.75 13.59
CA PRO A 498 -41.10 11.52 14.80
C PRO A 498 -40.35 10.65 15.83
N GLU A 499 -39.58 11.29 16.72
CA GLU A 499 -38.96 10.57 17.83
C GLU A 499 -40.06 9.94 18.73
N LYS A 500 -39.96 8.64 19.00
CA LYS A 500 -41.01 7.80 19.63
C LYS A 500 -41.54 8.30 20.99
N SER A 501 -40.93 9.30 21.62
CA SER A 501 -41.38 9.84 22.90
C SER A 501 -42.38 10.99 22.71
N GLY A 502 -43.67 10.74 22.97
CA GLY A 502 -44.61 11.79 23.35
C GLY A 502 -45.27 12.62 22.24
N ALA A 503 -45.33 12.14 21.00
CA ALA A 503 -46.17 12.79 19.98
C ALA A 503 -47.67 12.68 20.35
N ASN A 504 -48.36 13.81 20.43
CA ASN A 504 -49.79 13.89 20.77
C ASN A 504 -50.62 14.69 19.75
N ILE A 505 -49.97 15.24 18.72
CA ILE A 505 -50.60 15.86 17.55
C ILE A 505 -50.08 15.15 16.30
N SER A 506 -50.98 14.56 15.51
CA SER A 506 -50.63 13.92 14.25
C SER A 506 -51.78 13.90 13.25
N GLY A 507 -51.48 14.20 12.00
CA GLY A 507 -52.45 14.16 10.91
C GLY A 507 -52.10 15.12 9.77
N VAL A 508 -53.11 15.55 9.02
CA VAL A 508 -52.96 16.39 7.82
C VAL A 508 -53.54 17.78 8.08
N LEU A 509 -52.73 18.81 7.87
CA LEU A 509 -53.11 20.23 7.94
C LEU A 509 -53.47 20.75 6.55
N THR A 510 -54.55 21.53 6.47
CA THR A 510 -54.97 22.23 5.25
C THR A 510 -55.14 23.72 5.51
N GLY A 511 -54.89 24.55 4.50
CA GLY A 511 -55.00 26.01 4.64
C GLY A 511 -54.11 26.56 5.76
N ASN A 512 -54.70 27.34 6.68
CA ASN A 512 -54.00 28.01 7.80
C ASN A 512 -54.10 27.27 9.15
N GLU A 513 -54.56 26.01 9.16
CA GLU A 513 -54.75 25.21 10.38
C GLU A 513 -53.44 25.02 11.18
N THR A 514 -53.51 25.01 12.50
CA THR A 514 -52.36 24.70 13.38
C THR A 514 -52.50 23.34 14.08
N GLN A 515 -53.65 22.69 13.91
CA GLN A 515 -54.01 21.39 14.49
C GLN A 515 -54.70 20.53 13.41
N PRO A 516 -54.31 19.27 13.22
CA PRO A 516 -54.91 18.39 12.23
C PRO A 516 -56.29 17.93 12.68
N LYS A 517 -57.25 17.92 11.75
CA LYS A 517 -58.61 17.40 12.00
C LYS A 517 -58.77 15.93 11.64
N GLN A 518 -57.89 15.43 10.79
CA GLN A 518 -57.94 14.08 10.23
C GLN A 518 -56.54 13.53 10.03
N LYS A 519 -56.40 12.21 10.09
CA LYS A 519 -55.12 11.53 9.89
C LYS A 519 -54.75 11.28 8.43
N HIS A 520 -55.73 11.38 7.53
CA HIS A 520 -55.55 11.20 6.09
C HIS A 520 -56.10 12.41 5.33
N GLY A 521 -55.59 12.66 4.13
CA GLY A 521 -56.08 13.75 3.27
C GLY A 521 -55.36 13.83 1.94
N ALA A 522 -55.93 14.58 0.98
CA ALA A 522 -55.25 14.85 -0.29
C ALA A 522 -53.92 15.57 -0.05
N ALA A 523 -52.89 15.27 -0.85
CA ALA A 523 -51.56 15.83 -0.65
C ALA A 523 -51.43 17.29 -1.14
N ARG A 524 -52.26 17.68 -2.11
CA ARG A 524 -52.28 19.02 -2.69
C ARG A 524 -52.57 20.09 -1.64
N ASN A 525 -51.69 21.09 -1.54
CA ASN A 525 -51.81 22.23 -0.61
C ASN A 525 -51.98 21.81 0.86
N ALA A 526 -51.42 20.65 1.23
CA ALA A 526 -51.53 20.08 2.56
C ALA A 526 -50.15 19.77 3.15
N ILE A 527 -50.09 19.74 4.48
CA ILE A 527 -48.88 19.42 5.25
C ILE A 527 -49.20 18.24 6.16
N ALA A 528 -48.51 17.12 6.01
CA ALA A 528 -48.53 16.05 7.00
C ALA A 528 -47.69 16.48 8.20
N ILE A 529 -48.21 16.35 9.42
CA ILE A 529 -47.55 16.77 10.66
C ILE A 529 -47.61 15.66 11.71
N SER A 530 -46.52 15.53 12.47
CA SER A 530 -46.48 14.75 13.70
C SER A 530 -45.58 15.44 14.71
N GLY A 531 -46.03 15.62 15.94
CA GLY A 531 -45.29 16.38 16.95
C GLY A 531 -45.97 16.45 18.31
N ARG A 532 -45.58 17.47 19.08
CA ARG A 532 -46.14 17.75 20.40
C ARG A 532 -46.96 19.04 20.38
N SER A 533 -48.02 19.08 21.18
CA SER A 533 -48.82 20.26 21.44
C SER A 533 -49.28 20.33 22.90
N GLN A 534 -49.38 21.55 23.42
CA GLN A 534 -49.97 21.84 24.72
C GLN A 534 -51.12 22.84 24.53
N GLY A 535 -52.36 22.35 24.55
CA GLY A 535 -53.54 23.15 24.22
C GLY A 535 -53.53 23.59 22.75
N SER A 536 -53.63 24.89 22.49
CA SER A 536 -53.57 25.45 21.13
C SER A 536 -52.14 25.74 20.62
N GLN A 537 -51.14 25.63 21.49
CA GLN A 537 -49.74 25.92 21.15
C GLN A 537 -49.06 24.68 20.57
N LEU A 538 -48.46 24.85 19.39
CA LEU A 538 -47.65 23.84 18.73
C LEU A 538 -46.24 23.86 19.34
N GLY A 539 -45.77 22.71 19.81
CA GLY A 539 -44.39 22.51 20.28
C GLY A 539 -43.52 21.86 19.19
N PRO A 540 -42.45 21.15 19.54
CA PRO A 540 -41.59 20.48 18.56
C PRO A 540 -42.37 19.51 17.65
N PHE A 541 -42.14 19.61 16.34
CA PHE A 541 -42.82 18.81 15.34
C PHE A 541 -41.94 18.47 14.14
N THR A 542 -42.41 17.50 13.38
CA THR A 542 -41.92 17.08 12.07
C THR A 542 -43.04 17.21 11.07
N THR A 543 -42.71 17.69 9.88
CA THR A 543 -43.66 17.89 8.79
C THR A 543 -43.10 17.41 7.47
N SER A 544 -44.01 16.99 6.60
CA SER A 544 -43.73 16.75 5.19
C SER A 544 -44.79 17.39 4.33
N ALA A 545 -44.37 18.02 3.24
CA ALA A 545 -45.23 18.60 2.23
C ALA A 545 -44.72 18.21 0.84
N VAL A 546 -45.61 18.16 -0.14
CA VAL A 546 -45.26 17.80 -1.52
C VAL A 546 -45.83 18.82 -2.51
N THR A 547 -45.02 19.23 -3.47
CA THR A 547 -45.36 20.16 -4.57
C THR A 547 -45.09 19.51 -5.94
N GLY A 548 -45.45 20.18 -7.04
CA GLY A 548 -45.32 19.63 -8.40
C GLY A 548 -46.57 18.84 -8.85
N ASP A 549 -46.37 17.73 -9.56
CA ASP A 549 -47.47 16.88 -10.05
C ASP A 549 -48.02 15.91 -8.99
N VAL A 550 -48.79 16.48 -8.06
CA VAL A 550 -49.37 15.80 -6.90
C VAL A 550 -50.76 15.21 -7.16
N ASN A 551 -51.19 15.09 -8.42
CA ASN A 551 -52.54 14.63 -8.77
C ASN A 551 -52.82 13.22 -8.25
N GLY A 552 -53.84 13.05 -7.40
CA GLY A 552 -54.21 11.76 -6.80
C GLY A 552 -53.31 11.29 -5.65
N MET A 553 -52.27 12.04 -5.27
CA MET A 553 -51.46 11.73 -4.09
C MET A 553 -52.21 12.06 -2.80
N SER A 554 -51.97 11.27 -1.76
CA SER A 554 -52.57 11.47 -0.44
C SER A 554 -51.58 11.27 0.70
N TRP A 555 -51.73 12.08 1.74
CA TRP A 555 -51.05 11.90 3.02
C TRP A 555 -51.85 11.00 3.95
N ASN A 556 -51.15 10.18 4.72
CA ASN A 556 -51.66 9.45 5.87
C ASN A 556 -50.64 9.49 7.02
N VAL A 557 -51.10 9.65 8.25
CA VAL A 557 -50.26 9.45 9.44
C VAL A 557 -50.65 8.15 10.12
N ASP A 558 -49.75 7.17 10.05
CA ASP A 558 -50.06 5.80 10.45
C ASP A 558 -50.05 5.56 11.97
N SER A 559 -50.25 4.31 12.38
CA SER A 559 -50.26 3.91 13.79
C SER A 559 -48.90 4.13 14.48
N GLN A 560 -47.80 4.05 13.73
CA GLN A 560 -46.44 4.33 14.18
C GLN A 560 -46.08 5.82 14.13
N GLN A 561 -47.06 6.69 13.81
CA GLN A 561 -46.91 8.13 13.63
C GLN A 561 -46.00 8.55 12.46
N ARG A 562 -45.74 7.65 11.50
CA ARG A 562 -44.97 7.96 10.29
C ARG A 562 -45.79 8.86 9.38
N LEU A 563 -45.13 9.83 8.75
CA LEU A 563 -45.74 10.65 7.69
C LEU A 563 -45.64 9.87 6.38
N VAL A 564 -46.76 9.38 5.87
CA VAL A 564 -46.81 8.46 4.73
C VAL A 564 -47.45 9.13 3.52
N LEU A 565 -46.71 9.20 2.42
CA LEU A 565 -47.19 9.62 1.12
C LEU A 565 -47.60 8.39 0.31
N SER A 566 -48.86 8.36 -0.13
CA SER A 566 -49.33 7.40 -1.15
C SER A 566 -49.24 8.05 -2.52
N ILE A 567 -48.52 7.40 -3.42
CA ILE A 567 -48.30 7.83 -4.79
C ILE A 567 -49.11 6.91 -5.70
N PRO A 568 -50.11 7.43 -6.44
CA PRO A 568 -50.98 6.59 -7.24
C PRO A 568 -50.22 5.99 -8.44
N GLU A 569 -50.80 4.94 -9.01
CA GLU A 569 -50.41 4.48 -10.34
C GLU A 569 -50.56 5.60 -11.37
N ASP A 570 -49.70 5.60 -12.39
CA ASP A 570 -49.78 6.56 -13.48
C ASP A 570 -49.17 6.01 -14.77
N ALA A 571 -49.70 6.48 -15.90
CA ALA A 571 -49.19 6.24 -17.24
C ALA A 571 -48.16 7.30 -17.70
N LYS A 572 -47.98 8.40 -16.94
CA LYS A 572 -47.01 9.46 -17.24
C LYS A 572 -45.98 9.63 -16.12
N PRO A 573 -44.76 10.09 -16.45
CA PRO A 573 -43.78 10.44 -15.43
C PRO A 573 -44.26 11.67 -14.64
N ARG A 574 -43.90 11.71 -13.36
CA ARG A 574 -44.23 12.79 -12.43
C ARG A 574 -42.96 13.45 -11.94
N LEU A 575 -43.00 14.78 -11.82
CA LEU A 575 -41.96 15.56 -11.16
C LEU A 575 -42.55 16.19 -9.91
N VAL A 576 -42.00 15.84 -8.75
CA VAL A 576 -42.47 16.33 -7.44
C VAL A 576 -41.31 16.72 -6.55
N GLU A 577 -41.53 17.67 -5.66
CA GLU A 577 -40.60 17.99 -4.57
C GLU A 577 -41.25 17.66 -3.24
N ILE A 578 -40.57 16.86 -2.43
CA ILE A 578 -40.98 16.53 -1.07
C ILE A 578 -40.09 17.30 -0.11
N ILE A 579 -40.69 18.15 0.71
CA ILE A 579 -39.98 18.94 1.73
C ILE A 579 -40.24 18.33 3.10
N CYS A 580 -39.19 17.81 3.72
CA CYS A 580 -39.19 17.34 5.10
C CYS A 580 -38.63 18.45 6.01
N PHE A 581 -39.42 18.91 6.97
CA PHE A 581 -39.11 20.08 7.80
C PHE A 581 -39.36 19.78 9.28
N ALA A 582 -38.42 20.17 10.15
CA ALA A 582 -38.56 20.08 11.60
C ALA A 582 -38.67 21.49 12.20
N GLY A 583 -39.64 21.69 13.08
CA GLY A 583 -39.90 22.98 13.72
C GLY A 583 -40.16 22.85 15.21
N SER A 584 -40.12 23.98 15.90
CA SER A 584 -40.28 24.10 17.36
C SER A 584 -41.61 24.73 17.78
N GLY A 585 -42.31 25.39 16.85
CA GLY A 585 -43.65 25.91 17.10
C GLY A 585 -44.28 26.63 15.91
N THR A 586 -45.37 27.36 16.17
CA THR A 586 -46.23 27.93 15.11
C THR A 586 -45.49 28.87 14.14
N SER A 587 -44.48 29.61 14.60
CA SER A 587 -43.67 30.48 13.73
C SER A 587 -42.93 29.68 12.65
N ASP A 588 -42.39 28.51 13.01
CA ASP A 588 -41.67 27.64 12.07
C ASP A 588 -42.64 27.00 11.07
N LEU A 589 -43.86 26.66 11.52
CA LEU A 589 -44.92 26.18 10.62
C LEU A 589 -45.35 27.26 9.61
N GLN A 590 -45.40 28.53 10.02
CA GLN A 590 -45.65 29.64 9.10
C GLN A 590 -44.47 29.88 8.14
N ALA A 591 -43.24 29.72 8.62
CA ALA A 591 -42.06 29.78 7.77
C ALA A 591 -42.07 28.68 6.69
N LEU A 592 -42.46 27.45 7.04
CA LEU A 592 -42.66 26.36 6.09
C LEU A 592 -43.74 26.70 5.04
N ARG A 593 -44.87 27.30 5.46
CA ARG A 593 -45.90 27.75 4.52
C ARG A 593 -45.40 28.84 3.58
N GLY A 594 -44.56 29.74 4.07
CA GLY A 594 -43.87 30.75 3.25
C GLY A 594 -43.00 30.07 2.19
N LEU A 595 -42.15 29.13 2.62
CA LEU A 595 -41.29 28.34 1.75
C LEU A 595 -42.09 27.62 0.65
N LEU A 596 -43.19 26.93 1.01
CA LEU A 596 -44.03 26.22 0.04
C LEU A 596 -44.64 27.17 -1.00
N LYS A 597 -45.04 28.39 -0.61
CA LYS A 597 -45.57 29.40 -1.54
C LYS A 597 -44.49 29.93 -2.48
N GLU A 598 -43.28 30.16 -1.98
CA GLU A 598 -42.14 30.58 -2.79
C GLU A 598 -41.74 29.48 -3.78
N ASP A 599 -41.69 28.21 -3.35
CA ASP A 599 -41.36 27.07 -4.21
C ASP A 599 -42.35 26.91 -5.36
N HIS A 600 -43.64 27.14 -5.13
CA HIS A 600 -44.65 27.11 -6.21
C HIS A 600 -44.40 28.12 -7.35
N SER A 601 -43.54 29.14 -7.14
CA SER A 601 -43.22 30.15 -8.15
C SER A 601 -42.03 29.77 -9.05
N VAL A 602 -41.26 28.75 -8.68
CA VAL A 602 -40.08 28.28 -9.41
C VAL A 602 -40.32 26.83 -9.85
N ALA A 603 -40.10 26.53 -11.14
CA ALA A 603 -40.25 25.15 -11.61
C ALA A 603 -39.17 24.26 -10.96
N PRO A 604 -39.52 23.06 -10.46
CA PRO A 604 -38.56 22.14 -9.88
C PRO A 604 -37.51 21.73 -10.93
N VAL A 605 -36.25 21.63 -10.50
CA VAL A 605 -35.17 21.10 -11.35
C VAL A 605 -35.46 19.62 -11.60
N ASP A 606 -35.60 19.24 -12.87
CA ASP A 606 -35.78 17.83 -13.25
C ASP A 606 -34.45 17.07 -13.03
N PRO A 607 -34.37 16.08 -12.12
CA PRO A 607 -33.12 15.35 -11.87
C PRO A 607 -32.51 14.72 -13.12
N HIS A 608 -33.33 14.40 -14.13
CA HIS A 608 -32.84 13.87 -15.42
C HIS A 608 -31.87 14.84 -16.12
N SER A 609 -32.06 16.16 -16.00
CA SER A 609 -31.17 17.13 -16.65
C SER A 609 -29.75 17.17 -16.04
N LEU A 610 -29.51 16.41 -14.97
CA LEU A 610 -28.21 16.31 -14.30
C LEU A 610 -27.54 14.95 -14.54
N THR A 611 -28.05 14.15 -15.49
CA THR A 611 -27.56 12.78 -15.75
C THR A 611 -26.63 12.65 -16.96
N ASP A 612 -26.44 13.72 -17.74
CA ASP A 612 -25.56 13.74 -18.93
C ASP A 612 -24.09 14.14 -18.61
N GLY A 613 -23.72 14.10 -17.33
CA GLY A 613 -22.43 14.56 -16.82
C GLY A 613 -22.41 16.04 -16.43
N GLY A 614 -21.47 16.41 -15.56
CA GLY A 614 -21.38 17.76 -15.00
C GLY A 614 -19.98 18.38 -15.08
N PRO A 615 -19.77 19.56 -14.50
CA PRO A 615 -18.43 20.14 -14.45
C PRO A 615 -17.47 19.24 -13.66
N ALA A 616 -16.28 19.01 -14.21
CA ALA A 616 -15.14 18.37 -13.56
C ALA A 616 -14.93 18.84 -12.09
N ASN A 617 -14.95 17.88 -11.17
CA ASN A 617 -14.61 18.09 -9.75
C ASN A 617 -13.09 18.15 -9.54
N TRP A 618 -12.32 17.47 -10.38
CA TRP A 618 -10.86 17.33 -10.26
C TRP A 618 -10.12 17.73 -11.54
N PRO A 619 -10.21 19.00 -12.01
CA PRO A 619 -9.73 19.42 -13.32
C PRO A 619 -8.19 19.35 -13.49
N ALA A 620 -7.42 19.27 -12.40
CA ALA A 620 -5.96 19.30 -12.48
C ALA A 620 -5.38 17.98 -13.02
N VAL A 621 -4.40 18.11 -13.93
CA VAL A 621 -3.55 17.00 -14.38
C VAL A 621 -2.18 17.14 -13.73
N LEU A 622 -1.85 16.20 -12.84
CA LEU A 622 -0.56 16.20 -12.15
C LEU A 622 0.51 15.58 -13.05
N LYS A 623 1.75 16.07 -12.93
CA LYS A 623 2.87 15.58 -13.74
C LYS A 623 3.97 15.04 -12.85
N THR A 624 4.53 13.90 -13.24
CA THR A 624 5.67 13.29 -12.57
C THR A 624 6.69 12.80 -13.61
N VAL A 625 7.89 12.48 -13.12
CA VAL A 625 8.93 11.80 -13.89
C VAL A 625 9.22 10.47 -13.21
N GLY A 626 9.30 9.38 -13.97
CA GLY A 626 9.75 8.09 -13.47
C GLY A 626 11.27 7.96 -13.54
N TYR A 627 11.78 6.78 -13.16
CA TYR A 627 13.21 6.50 -13.08
C TYR A 627 13.50 5.13 -13.68
N PRO A 628 14.19 5.04 -14.83
CA PRO A 628 14.61 3.77 -15.39
C PRO A 628 15.55 3.01 -14.43
N GLY A 629 15.40 1.69 -14.40
CA GLY A 629 16.21 0.80 -13.57
C GLY A 629 17.71 0.92 -13.92
N LEU A 630 18.55 0.81 -12.89
CA LEU A 630 20.00 0.92 -13.00
C LEU A 630 20.67 -0.42 -13.33
N GLU A 631 19.93 -1.52 -13.29
CA GLU A 631 20.46 -2.85 -13.56
C GLU A 631 21.00 -2.95 -15.00
N GLN A 632 22.07 -3.72 -15.17
CA GLN A 632 22.71 -3.89 -16.47
C GLN A 632 22.32 -5.21 -17.16
N GLY A 633 21.38 -5.95 -16.58
CA GLY A 633 20.94 -7.28 -17.02
C GLY A 633 19.87 -7.29 -18.09
N ALA A 634 19.33 -8.49 -18.34
CA ALA A 634 18.23 -8.75 -19.26
C ALA A 634 16.92 -8.09 -18.82
N TYR A 635 16.75 -7.91 -17.51
CA TYR A 635 15.57 -7.36 -16.88
C TYR A 635 16.03 -6.17 -16.02
N VAL A 636 15.28 -5.07 -16.08
CA VAL A 636 15.50 -3.85 -15.28
C VAL A 636 14.21 -3.44 -14.60
N LEU A 637 14.33 -2.86 -13.40
CA LEU A 637 13.17 -2.47 -12.61
C LEU A 637 13.02 -0.94 -12.62
N ASP A 638 12.15 -0.45 -13.50
CA ASP A 638 11.85 0.98 -13.61
C ASP A 638 10.83 1.39 -12.54
N THR A 639 10.94 2.63 -12.05
CA THR A 639 10.00 3.23 -11.09
C THR A 639 9.05 4.20 -11.79
N ILE A 640 7.75 3.96 -11.67
CA ILE A 640 6.70 4.88 -12.12
C ILE A 640 6.34 5.78 -10.94
N SER A 641 6.83 7.01 -10.94
CA SER A 641 6.64 7.90 -9.80
C SER A 641 5.22 8.43 -9.71
N ILE A 642 4.70 8.38 -8.50
CA ILE A 642 3.41 8.96 -8.11
C ILE A 642 3.57 10.41 -7.65
N PRO A 643 2.50 11.23 -7.67
CA PRO A 643 2.53 12.58 -7.12
C PRO A 643 2.86 12.59 -5.62
N GLU A 644 3.83 13.41 -5.20
CA GLU A 644 4.21 13.56 -3.78
C GLU A 644 3.08 14.18 -2.93
N SER A 645 2.27 15.04 -3.54
CA SER A 645 1.08 15.63 -2.94
C SER A 645 0.04 15.89 -4.03
N THR A 646 -1.22 16.08 -3.60
CA THR A 646 -2.31 16.45 -4.50
C THR A 646 -3.09 17.64 -3.94
N PRO A 647 -3.77 18.42 -4.79
CA PRO A 647 -4.68 19.49 -4.35
C PRO A 647 -5.82 19.00 -3.45
N TRP A 648 -6.07 17.69 -3.42
CA TRP A 648 -7.23 17.04 -2.81
C TRP A 648 -6.88 16.22 -1.57
N ASN A 649 -5.62 16.31 -1.10
CA ASN A 649 -5.10 15.56 0.05
C ASN A 649 -5.34 14.05 -0.07
N THR A 650 -5.25 13.51 -1.29
CA THR A 650 -5.43 12.08 -1.55
C THR A 650 -4.22 11.31 -1.09
N TRP A 651 -4.44 10.20 -0.39
CA TRP A 651 -3.38 9.29 0.03
C TRP A 651 -3.21 8.16 -1.00
N PHE A 652 -2.07 8.15 -1.70
CA PHE A 652 -1.72 7.12 -2.68
C PHE A 652 -1.31 5.79 -2.03
N ARG A 653 -2.29 5.02 -1.55
CA ARG A 653 -2.10 3.61 -1.19
C ARG A 653 -2.62 2.75 -2.33
N THR A 654 -1.76 2.50 -3.29
CA THR A 654 -2.13 1.89 -4.56
C THR A 654 -2.47 0.40 -4.39
N SER A 655 -3.62 -0.04 -4.91
CA SER A 655 -4.21 -1.36 -4.61
C SER A 655 -4.45 -2.25 -5.83
N ALA A 656 -4.66 -1.67 -7.00
CA ALA A 656 -4.77 -2.43 -8.24
C ALA A 656 -4.45 -1.56 -9.46
N LEU A 657 -4.15 -2.22 -10.57
CA LEU A 657 -3.96 -1.58 -11.86
C LEU A 657 -4.53 -2.44 -12.99
N ASP A 658 -4.89 -1.79 -14.10
CA ASP A 658 -5.14 -2.42 -15.40
C ASP A 658 -4.85 -1.41 -16.53
N PHE A 659 -4.93 -1.83 -17.78
CA PHE A 659 -4.59 -0.98 -18.93
C PHE A 659 -5.74 -0.83 -19.92
N PHE A 660 -5.86 0.37 -20.47
CA PHE A 660 -6.57 0.58 -21.72
C PHE A 660 -5.77 -0.03 -22.89
N PRO A 661 -6.43 -0.39 -24.01
CA PRO A 661 -5.75 -0.89 -25.21
C PRO A 661 -4.65 0.04 -25.76
N ASP A 662 -4.78 1.35 -25.53
CA ASP A 662 -3.80 2.37 -25.95
C ASP A 662 -2.57 2.49 -25.02
N GLY A 663 -2.53 1.70 -23.93
CA GLY A 663 -1.44 1.68 -22.96
C GLY A 663 -1.53 2.70 -21.84
N ARG A 664 -2.61 3.51 -21.77
CA ARG A 664 -2.92 4.27 -20.55
C ARG A 664 -3.21 3.30 -19.40
N MET A 665 -2.67 3.60 -18.23
CA MET A 665 -2.84 2.77 -17.04
C MET A 665 -3.97 3.32 -16.17
N VAL A 666 -4.84 2.45 -15.68
CA VAL A 666 -5.78 2.72 -14.59
C VAL A 666 -5.16 2.24 -13.29
N VAL A 667 -5.22 3.06 -12.24
CA VAL A 667 -4.73 2.70 -10.90
C VAL A 667 -5.80 3.00 -9.86
N SER A 668 -6.14 2.02 -9.02
CA SER A 668 -6.98 2.22 -7.84
C SER A 668 -6.15 2.46 -6.59
N THR A 669 -6.70 3.21 -5.63
CA THR A 669 -6.16 3.34 -4.28
C THR A 669 -7.08 2.67 -3.26
N HIS A 670 -6.54 2.02 -2.23
CA HIS A 670 -7.30 1.51 -1.09
C HIS A 670 -8.21 2.60 -0.46
N GLY A 671 -7.80 3.87 -0.58
CA GLY A 671 -8.59 5.01 -0.13
C GLY A 671 -9.87 5.28 -0.92
N GLY A 672 -10.11 4.66 -2.07
CA GLY A 672 -11.33 4.85 -2.87
C GLY A 672 -11.18 5.74 -4.12
N ASP A 673 -9.95 5.95 -4.62
CA ASP A 673 -9.70 6.76 -5.82
C ASP A 673 -9.34 5.91 -7.03
N ILE A 674 -9.71 6.38 -8.21
CA ILE A 674 -9.25 5.86 -9.51
C ILE A 674 -8.48 6.96 -10.24
N TRP A 675 -7.31 6.60 -10.75
CA TRP A 675 -6.43 7.48 -11.51
C TRP A 675 -6.15 6.90 -12.88
N ILE A 676 -6.13 7.77 -13.90
CA ILE A 676 -5.64 7.45 -15.23
C ILE A 676 -4.24 8.05 -15.38
N VAL A 677 -3.29 7.20 -15.74
CA VAL A 677 -1.90 7.54 -15.98
C VAL A 677 -1.59 7.42 -17.46
N SER A 678 -1.12 8.51 -18.06
CA SER A 678 -0.74 8.57 -19.48
C SER A 678 0.69 9.09 -19.65
N GLY A 679 1.22 9.02 -20.87
CA GLY A 679 2.61 9.42 -21.16
C GLY A 679 3.65 8.41 -20.65
N ILE A 680 3.25 7.14 -20.49
CA ILE A 680 4.14 6.06 -20.10
C ILE A 680 4.92 5.60 -21.34
N ASP A 681 6.20 5.91 -21.38
CA ASP A 681 7.12 5.50 -22.44
C ASP A 681 8.40 4.89 -21.84
N ASN A 682 9.44 4.66 -22.66
CA ASN A 682 10.71 4.14 -22.18
C ASN A 682 11.50 5.18 -21.36
N ASP A 683 11.28 6.47 -21.64
CA ASP A 683 12.01 7.57 -21.02
C ASP A 683 11.39 7.99 -19.69
N LEU A 684 10.10 7.74 -19.46
CA LEU A 684 9.33 8.08 -18.25
C LEU A 684 9.41 9.57 -17.87
N MET A 685 9.55 10.49 -18.82
CA MET A 685 9.72 11.92 -18.54
C MET A 685 8.41 12.71 -18.46
N ASN A 686 7.30 12.13 -18.93
CA ASN A 686 6.06 12.87 -19.18
C ASN A 686 4.83 12.17 -18.57
N LEU A 687 4.99 11.54 -17.40
CA LEU A 687 3.89 10.88 -16.72
C LEU A 687 2.83 11.91 -16.32
N LYS A 688 1.58 11.67 -16.71
CA LYS A 688 0.43 12.54 -16.42
C LYS A 688 -0.62 11.76 -15.66
N TRP A 689 -1.07 12.31 -14.54
CA TRP A 689 -2.05 11.73 -13.64
C TRP A 689 -3.32 12.57 -13.66
N LYS A 690 -4.42 11.97 -14.12
CA LYS A 690 -5.76 12.54 -14.04
C LYS A 690 -6.57 11.70 -13.05
N ARG A 691 -7.13 12.34 -12.03
CA ARG A 691 -8.08 11.67 -11.12
C ARG A 691 -9.37 11.46 -11.90
N PHE A 692 -9.81 10.22 -12.00
CA PHE A 692 -10.99 9.82 -12.75
C PHE A 692 -12.20 9.61 -11.83
N ALA A 693 -12.00 9.02 -10.65
CA ALA A 693 -13.08 8.79 -9.70
C ALA A 693 -12.59 8.92 -8.25
N GLY A 694 -13.53 9.12 -7.33
CA GLY A 694 -13.31 9.24 -5.89
C GLY A 694 -14.50 8.67 -5.10
N GLY A 695 -14.32 8.47 -3.79
CA GLY A 695 -15.43 8.06 -2.91
C GLY A 695 -15.84 6.58 -2.99
N LEU A 696 -15.04 5.71 -3.62
CA LEU A 696 -15.32 4.27 -3.71
C LEU A 696 -14.99 3.51 -2.41
N TYR A 697 -15.69 2.40 -2.18
CA TYR A 697 -15.53 1.62 -0.95
C TYR A 697 -14.39 0.59 -1.04
N GLU A 698 -13.21 0.95 -0.50
CA GLU A 698 -12.03 0.08 -0.30
C GLU A 698 -11.66 -0.79 -1.53
N PRO A 699 -11.34 -0.18 -2.69
CA PRO A 699 -11.17 -0.95 -3.91
C PRO A 699 -9.84 -1.73 -3.93
N PHE A 700 -9.91 -3.02 -4.26
CA PHE A 700 -8.77 -3.96 -4.33
C PHE A 700 -8.72 -4.78 -5.63
N GLY A 701 -9.52 -4.40 -6.62
CA GLY A 701 -9.55 -4.97 -7.96
C GLY A 701 -10.02 -3.94 -8.98
N VAL A 702 -9.38 -3.92 -10.14
CA VAL A 702 -9.79 -3.07 -11.27
C VAL A 702 -9.60 -3.86 -12.56
N LYS A 703 -10.53 -3.69 -13.50
CA LYS A 703 -10.50 -4.31 -14.82
C LYS A 703 -11.00 -3.32 -15.87
N VAL A 704 -10.30 -3.19 -16.98
CA VAL A 704 -10.78 -2.46 -18.16
C VAL A 704 -11.35 -3.48 -19.15
N VAL A 705 -12.62 -3.30 -19.50
CA VAL A 705 -13.33 -4.11 -20.51
C VAL A 705 -13.98 -3.14 -21.49
N ASP A 706 -13.68 -3.25 -22.78
CA ASP A 706 -14.21 -2.37 -23.83
C ASP A 706 -14.07 -0.87 -23.53
N ASN A 707 -12.90 -0.46 -23.02
CA ASN A 707 -12.59 0.90 -22.54
C ASN A 707 -13.44 1.39 -21.36
N THR A 708 -14.20 0.51 -20.71
CA THR A 708 -14.94 0.82 -19.48
C THR A 708 -14.22 0.28 -18.26
N ILE A 709 -14.20 1.07 -17.18
CA ILE A 709 -13.52 0.71 -15.93
C ILE A 709 -14.52 0.03 -14.99
N TYR A 710 -14.17 -1.17 -14.55
CA TYR A 710 -14.86 -1.94 -13.51
C TYR A 710 -14.00 -2.00 -12.27
N VAL A 711 -14.60 -1.79 -11.09
CA VAL A 711 -13.89 -1.74 -9.82
C VAL A 711 -14.55 -2.67 -8.81
N THR A 712 -13.76 -3.55 -8.21
CA THR A 712 -14.19 -4.36 -7.07
C THR A 712 -14.17 -3.50 -5.82
N CYS A 713 -15.35 -3.17 -5.29
CA CYS A 713 -15.54 -2.57 -3.98
C CYS A 713 -15.98 -3.63 -2.97
N LYS A 714 -15.91 -3.30 -1.68
CA LYS A 714 -16.30 -4.22 -0.61
C LYS A 714 -17.79 -4.60 -0.63
N ASP A 715 -18.63 -3.70 -1.12
CA ASP A 715 -20.08 -3.87 -1.15
C ASP A 715 -20.67 -4.16 -2.55
N ARG A 716 -19.89 -4.00 -3.63
CA ARG A 716 -20.35 -4.20 -5.01
C ARG A 716 -19.21 -4.24 -6.02
N LEU A 717 -19.53 -4.68 -7.25
CA LEU A 717 -18.79 -4.28 -8.44
C LEU A 717 -19.37 -2.95 -8.95
N THR A 718 -18.51 -1.95 -9.11
CA THR A 718 -18.89 -0.63 -9.64
C THR A 718 -18.40 -0.48 -11.07
N ARG A 719 -19.27 -0.04 -11.97
CA ARG A 719 -18.91 0.32 -13.36
C ARG A 719 -18.92 1.84 -13.48
N LEU A 720 -17.83 2.41 -13.96
CA LEU A 720 -17.62 3.86 -14.01
C LEU A 720 -17.76 4.39 -15.42
N HIS A 721 -18.52 5.48 -15.59
CA HIS A 721 -18.78 6.11 -16.88
C HIS A 721 -18.42 7.58 -16.85
N ASP A 722 -17.67 8.01 -17.87
CA ASP A 722 -17.43 9.41 -18.21
C ASP A 722 -18.40 9.77 -19.35
N LEU A 723 -19.49 10.45 -19.01
CA LEU A 723 -20.62 10.67 -19.92
C LEU A 723 -20.38 11.89 -20.81
N ASN A 724 -19.58 12.85 -20.35
CA ASN A 724 -19.28 14.10 -21.05
C ASN A 724 -17.86 14.15 -21.65
N GLN A 725 -17.04 13.12 -21.46
CA GLN A 725 -15.67 12.96 -21.95
C GLN A 725 -14.67 14.00 -21.38
N ASP A 726 -14.87 14.47 -20.15
CA ASP A 726 -13.97 15.41 -19.49
C ASP A 726 -12.80 14.73 -18.72
N GLY A 727 -12.79 13.40 -18.69
CA GLY A 727 -11.80 12.59 -18.00
C GLY A 727 -12.14 12.32 -16.53
N GLU A 728 -13.40 12.45 -16.13
CA GLU A 728 -13.94 12.09 -14.81
C GLU A 728 -15.18 11.18 -14.94
N ALA A 729 -15.42 10.35 -13.94
CA ALA A 729 -16.62 9.54 -13.87
C ALA A 729 -17.81 10.39 -13.40
N ASP A 730 -18.85 10.47 -14.22
CA ASP A 730 -20.13 11.10 -13.92
C ASP A 730 -21.12 10.10 -13.33
N PHE A 731 -21.11 8.84 -13.78
CA PHE A 731 -22.04 7.81 -13.32
C PHE A 731 -21.30 6.63 -12.68
N TYR A 732 -21.63 6.39 -11.41
CA TYR A 732 -21.12 5.31 -10.60
C TYR A 732 -22.20 4.22 -10.54
N GLU A 733 -22.16 3.35 -11.54
CA GLU A 733 -23.16 2.32 -11.70
C GLU A 733 -22.92 1.17 -10.71
N SER A 734 -23.98 0.76 -10.04
CA SER A 734 -24.05 -0.46 -9.25
C SER A 734 -24.24 -1.68 -10.17
N PHE A 735 -23.17 -2.07 -10.85
CA PHE A 735 -23.19 -3.18 -11.82
C PHE A 735 -23.62 -4.51 -11.18
N SER A 736 -23.11 -4.82 -9.97
CA SER A 736 -23.56 -5.98 -9.20
C SER A 736 -23.34 -5.75 -7.70
N ALA A 737 -24.41 -5.66 -6.92
CA ALA A 737 -24.34 -5.53 -5.45
C ALA A 737 -23.90 -6.85 -4.78
N ASP A 738 -23.10 -6.76 -3.72
CA ASP A 738 -22.72 -7.93 -2.92
C ASP A 738 -23.86 -8.33 -2.00
N THR A 739 -24.21 -9.61 -1.99
CA THR A 739 -25.34 -10.14 -1.22
C THR A 739 -25.05 -10.30 0.26
N ASP A 740 -23.79 -10.13 0.68
CA ASP A 740 -23.40 -10.23 2.07
C ASP A 740 -22.14 -9.42 2.36
N VAL A 741 -22.31 -8.21 2.91
CA VAL A 741 -21.21 -7.29 3.22
C VAL A 741 -20.79 -7.44 4.68
N SER A 742 -19.49 -7.58 4.93
CA SER A 742 -18.97 -7.84 6.27
C SER A 742 -18.75 -6.54 7.05
N ARG A 743 -19.04 -6.59 8.36
CA ARG A 743 -18.91 -5.48 9.34
C ARG A 743 -17.48 -5.24 9.81
N PHE A 744 -16.52 -6.04 9.37
CA PHE A 744 -15.13 -5.97 9.83
C PHE A 744 -14.27 -5.23 8.81
N PHE A 745 -13.29 -4.45 9.27
CA PHE A 745 -12.40 -3.71 8.37
C PHE A 745 -11.58 -4.66 7.47
N HIS A 746 -11.03 -5.76 8.01
CA HIS A 746 -10.14 -6.69 7.31
C HIS A 746 -10.85 -7.72 6.40
N SER A 747 -11.95 -7.33 5.78
CA SER A 747 -12.80 -8.21 4.97
C SER A 747 -12.99 -7.67 3.55
N PHE A 748 -11.89 -7.62 2.80
CA PHE A 748 -11.85 -7.09 1.44
C PHE A 748 -12.43 -8.07 0.41
N ASN A 749 -12.86 -7.49 -0.71
CA ASN A 749 -13.07 -8.20 -1.96
C ASN A 749 -11.83 -7.95 -2.84
N PHE A 750 -11.08 -9.00 -3.14
CA PHE A 750 -9.78 -8.92 -3.79
C PHE A 750 -9.84 -9.25 -5.28
N ASP A 751 -9.05 -8.48 -6.04
CA ASP A 751 -8.77 -8.67 -7.46
C ASP A 751 -10.02 -8.50 -8.34
N LEU A 752 -9.80 -8.52 -9.65
CA LEU A 752 -10.86 -8.56 -10.65
C LEU A 752 -10.31 -9.13 -11.95
N HIS A 753 -10.89 -10.25 -12.40
CA HIS A 753 -10.56 -10.88 -13.67
C HIS A 753 -11.82 -11.18 -14.47
N THR A 754 -11.64 -11.37 -15.77
CA THR A 754 -12.70 -11.78 -16.70
C THR A 754 -12.30 -13.05 -17.43
N ASP A 755 -13.25 -13.92 -17.72
CA ASP A 755 -13.06 -15.03 -18.67
C ASP A 755 -13.43 -14.61 -20.11
N SER A 756 -13.21 -15.49 -21.07
CA SER A 756 -13.55 -15.25 -22.48
C SER A 756 -15.05 -15.15 -22.77
N GLU A 757 -15.93 -15.55 -21.83
CA GLU A 757 -17.38 -15.37 -21.93
C GLU A 757 -17.83 -13.99 -21.38
N GLY A 758 -16.91 -13.23 -20.80
CA GLY A 758 -17.17 -11.92 -20.19
C GLY A 758 -17.66 -11.99 -18.75
N ASN A 759 -17.61 -13.15 -18.09
CA ASN A 759 -17.95 -13.25 -16.68
C ASN A 759 -16.84 -12.61 -15.83
N PHE A 760 -17.21 -11.98 -14.71
CA PHE A 760 -16.28 -11.38 -13.77
C PHE A 760 -16.03 -12.30 -12.58
N TYR A 761 -14.81 -12.26 -12.05
CA TYR A 761 -14.41 -13.04 -10.88
C TYR A 761 -13.67 -12.18 -9.86
N TYR A 762 -13.95 -12.40 -8.57
CA TYR A 762 -13.20 -11.82 -7.46
C TYR A 762 -13.21 -12.75 -6.23
N ALA A 763 -12.23 -12.59 -5.33
CA ALA A 763 -12.09 -13.43 -4.14
C ALA A 763 -12.51 -12.68 -2.86
N LYS A 764 -13.23 -13.36 -1.96
CA LYS A 764 -13.65 -12.82 -0.65
C LYS A 764 -12.84 -13.43 0.48
N CYS A 765 -12.46 -12.61 1.46
CA CYS A 765 -11.85 -13.08 2.70
C CYS A 765 -12.70 -14.14 3.41
N GLY A 766 -12.02 -15.09 4.06
CA GLY A 766 -12.64 -16.04 4.99
C GLY A 766 -12.48 -15.64 6.45
N GLN A 767 -11.24 -15.41 6.88
CA GLN A 767 -10.95 -15.00 8.26
C GLN A 767 -11.19 -13.50 8.46
N TYR A 768 -11.50 -13.10 9.69
CA TYR A 768 -11.80 -11.71 10.10
C TYR A 768 -13.00 -11.14 9.37
N THR A 769 -13.95 -12.01 9.04
CA THR A 769 -15.17 -11.65 8.37
C THR A 769 -16.39 -12.04 9.20
N SER A 770 -17.48 -11.37 8.90
CA SER A 770 -18.79 -11.72 9.42
C SER A 770 -19.62 -12.40 8.35
N TYR A 771 -19.05 -12.81 7.21
CA TYR A 771 -19.79 -13.41 6.10
C TYR A 771 -20.51 -14.69 6.53
N ALA A 772 -21.70 -14.93 5.97
CA ALA A 772 -22.43 -16.19 6.10
C ALA A 772 -21.67 -17.32 5.41
N LEU A 773 -21.10 -17.04 4.23
CA LEU A 773 -20.17 -17.92 3.53
C LEU A 773 -18.79 -17.25 3.43
N PRO A 774 -17.88 -17.50 4.39
CA PRO A 774 -16.53 -16.95 4.35
C PRO A 774 -15.66 -17.67 3.33
N GLY A 775 -14.76 -16.92 2.69
CA GLY A 775 -13.64 -17.53 1.96
C GLY A 775 -14.05 -18.17 0.65
N ALA A 776 -14.50 -17.36 -0.31
CA ALA A 776 -15.07 -17.85 -1.56
C ALA A 776 -14.59 -17.04 -2.76
N VAL A 777 -14.58 -17.68 -3.92
CA VAL A 777 -14.49 -16.99 -5.21
C VAL A 777 -15.91 -16.80 -5.74
N ILE A 778 -16.18 -15.60 -6.20
CA ILE A 778 -17.48 -15.19 -6.71
C ILE A 778 -17.37 -15.05 -8.23
N LYS A 779 -18.32 -15.65 -8.94
CA LYS A 779 -18.57 -15.43 -10.37
C LYS A 779 -19.73 -14.47 -10.53
N VAL A 780 -19.60 -13.48 -11.41
CA VAL A 780 -20.66 -12.55 -11.79
C VAL A 780 -20.85 -12.62 -13.31
N SER A 781 -22.09 -12.72 -13.78
CA SER A 781 -22.41 -12.79 -15.21
C SER A 781 -21.98 -11.52 -15.97
N PRO A 782 -21.83 -11.57 -17.30
CA PRO A 782 -21.37 -10.42 -18.09
C PRO A 782 -22.32 -9.22 -18.03
N ASP A 783 -23.59 -9.47 -17.69
CA ASP A 783 -24.61 -8.44 -17.50
C ASP A 783 -24.77 -7.97 -16.05
N GLY A 784 -23.98 -8.51 -15.11
CA GLY A 784 -24.00 -8.16 -13.68
C GLY A 784 -25.20 -8.70 -12.90
N LYS A 785 -26.11 -9.45 -13.53
CA LYS A 785 -27.40 -9.83 -12.92
C LYS A 785 -27.36 -11.11 -12.10
N GLN A 786 -26.43 -12.02 -12.38
CA GLN A 786 -26.31 -13.30 -11.70
C GLN A 786 -24.98 -13.37 -10.96
N ARG A 787 -25.01 -13.96 -9.76
CA ARG A 787 -23.85 -14.08 -8.89
C ARG A 787 -23.83 -15.47 -8.26
N ASP A 788 -22.77 -16.22 -8.54
CA ASP A 788 -22.61 -17.59 -8.09
C ASP A 788 -21.34 -17.76 -7.25
N VAL A 789 -21.40 -18.66 -6.28
CA VAL A 789 -20.22 -19.12 -5.57
C VAL A 789 -19.50 -20.11 -6.48
N TYR A 790 -18.35 -19.71 -7.01
CA TYR A 790 -17.55 -20.57 -7.88
C TYR A 790 -16.85 -21.67 -7.08
N CYS A 791 -16.16 -21.31 -6.00
CA CYS A 791 -15.50 -22.26 -5.09
C CYS A 791 -15.29 -21.65 -3.70
N THR A 792 -14.85 -22.46 -2.73
CA THR A 792 -14.76 -22.08 -1.30
C THR A 792 -13.46 -22.54 -0.64
N GLY A 793 -13.26 -22.15 0.63
CA GLY A 793 -12.16 -22.64 1.45
C GLY A 793 -10.91 -21.77 1.41
N PHE A 794 -11.07 -20.45 1.33
CA PHE A 794 -9.96 -19.48 1.40
C PHE A 794 -9.95 -18.68 2.70
N ARG A 795 -8.77 -18.39 3.24
CA ARG A 795 -8.60 -17.65 4.48
C ARG A 795 -8.49 -16.15 4.24
N THR A 796 -7.47 -15.72 3.50
CA THR A 796 -7.23 -14.33 3.09
C THR A 796 -6.65 -14.35 1.68
N PRO A 797 -7.49 -14.61 0.65
CA PRO A 797 -7.05 -14.83 -0.72
C PRO A 797 -6.76 -13.50 -1.42
N ASN A 798 -5.64 -12.86 -1.06
CA ASN A 798 -5.30 -11.55 -1.59
C ASN A 798 -5.12 -11.56 -3.10
N GLY A 799 -4.65 -12.65 -3.70
CA GLY A 799 -4.30 -12.69 -5.13
C GLY A 799 -5.03 -13.72 -5.95
N MET A 800 -5.41 -13.34 -7.17
CA MET A 800 -5.98 -14.23 -8.19
C MET A 800 -5.30 -14.02 -9.54
N GLY A 801 -5.47 -14.97 -10.45
CA GLY A 801 -5.06 -14.89 -11.85
C GLY A 801 -5.95 -15.73 -12.75
N MET A 802 -5.85 -15.47 -14.04
CA MET A 802 -6.53 -16.22 -15.10
C MET A 802 -5.48 -16.78 -16.06
N LEU A 803 -5.59 -18.06 -16.39
CA LEU A 803 -4.80 -18.73 -17.42
C LEU A 803 -5.46 -18.50 -18.81
N PRO A 804 -4.72 -18.67 -19.92
CA PRO A 804 -5.25 -18.44 -21.27
C PRO A 804 -6.47 -19.30 -21.64
N ASP A 805 -6.65 -20.43 -20.96
CA ASP A 805 -7.74 -21.38 -21.16
C ASP A 805 -8.92 -21.16 -20.19
N ASN A 806 -9.02 -19.98 -19.58
CA ASN A 806 -10.00 -19.58 -18.56
C ASN A 806 -9.94 -20.35 -17.23
N ARG A 807 -8.93 -21.19 -17.00
CA ARG A 807 -8.72 -21.74 -15.67
C ARG A 807 -8.18 -20.66 -14.75
N MET A 808 -8.65 -20.63 -13.51
CA MET A 808 -8.27 -19.60 -12.54
C MET A 808 -7.25 -20.11 -11.54
N THR A 809 -6.37 -19.23 -11.08
CA THR A 809 -5.49 -19.48 -9.94
C THR A 809 -5.84 -18.55 -8.79
N VAL A 810 -5.84 -19.06 -7.56
CA VAL A 810 -6.04 -18.24 -6.36
C VAL A 810 -4.94 -18.55 -5.36
N SER A 811 -4.30 -17.49 -4.87
CA SER A 811 -3.36 -17.58 -3.76
C SER A 811 -4.03 -17.32 -2.42
N ASP A 812 -3.47 -17.91 -1.37
CA ASP A 812 -3.95 -17.73 -0.01
C ASP A 812 -2.78 -17.68 0.98
N ASN A 813 -2.95 -16.92 2.06
CA ASN A 813 -1.89 -16.69 3.04
C ASN A 813 -1.96 -17.70 4.17
N GLN A 814 -0.79 -18.16 4.63
CA GLN A 814 -0.65 -18.99 5.83
C GLN A 814 -1.44 -18.43 7.03
N GLY A 815 -2.12 -19.32 7.74
CA GLY A 815 -2.73 -19.05 9.04
C GLY A 815 -3.61 -20.19 9.49
N ASN A 816 -4.72 -19.90 10.20
CA ASN A 816 -5.61 -20.97 10.66
C ASN A 816 -6.09 -21.83 9.49
N TRP A 817 -5.96 -23.15 9.61
CA TRP A 817 -6.29 -24.13 8.56
C TRP A 817 -5.50 -24.02 7.25
N ILE A 818 -4.60 -23.04 7.10
CA ILE A 818 -3.77 -22.86 5.91
C ILE A 818 -2.31 -23.05 6.35
N PRO A 819 -1.73 -24.25 6.13
CA PRO A 819 -0.45 -24.63 6.72
C PRO A 819 0.73 -23.74 6.30
N ALA A 820 0.76 -23.34 5.04
CA ALA A 820 1.70 -22.42 4.43
C ALA A 820 0.98 -21.59 3.36
N SER A 821 1.59 -20.49 2.90
CA SER A 821 1.05 -19.76 1.74
C SER A 821 1.00 -20.68 0.52
N LYS A 822 0.09 -20.44 -0.41
CA LYS A 822 -0.11 -21.36 -1.55
C LYS A 822 -0.71 -20.69 -2.76
N ILE A 823 -0.60 -21.34 -3.91
CA ILE A 823 -1.36 -21.03 -5.13
C ILE A 823 -2.14 -22.26 -5.54
N SER A 824 -3.45 -22.13 -5.72
CA SER A 824 -4.34 -23.23 -6.10
C SER A 824 -4.89 -23.00 -7.51
N LEU A 825 -4.92 -24.04 -8.34
CA LEU A 825 -5.70 -24.05 -9.58
C LEU A 825 -7.15 -24.36 -9.20
N VAL A 826 -8.06 -23.40 -9.42
CA VAL A 826 -9.41 -23.48 -8.86
C VAL A 826 -10.44 -24.02 -9.85
N LYS A 827 -11.33 -24.89 -9.37
CA LYS A 827 -12.42 -25.51 -10.14
C LYS A 827 -13.79 -25.23 -9.50
N PRO A 828 -14.89 -25.28 -10.27
CA PRO A 828 -16.24 -25.10 -9.74
C PRO A 828 -16.52 -26.10 -8.60
N GLY A 829 -17.06 -25.61 -7.48
CA GLY A 829 -17.39 -26.40 -6.30
C GLY A 829 -16.20 -26.87 -5.46
N GLY A 830 -14.95 -26.52 -5.82
CA GLY A 830 -13.75 -26.91 -5.07
C GLY A 830 -13.69 -26.33 -3.66
N PHE A 831 -12.98 -27.03 -2.77
CA PHE A 831 -12.73 -26.61 -1.39
C PHE A 831 -11.22 -26.55 -1.11
N TYR A 832 -10.71 -25.36 -0.82
CA TYR A 832 -9.28 -25.09 -0.71
C TYR A 832 -8.76 -25.00 0.74
N GLY A 833 -9.44 -25.62 1.69
CA GLY A 833 -8.86 -25.99 2.99
C GLY A 833 -9.12 -25.05 4.16
N TYR A 834 -9.44 -23.77 3.95
CA TYR A 834 -9.86 -22.92 5.07
C TYR A 834 -11.24 -23.34 5.58
N VAL A 835 -11.31 -23.67 6.87
CA VAL A 835 -12.57 -23.93 7.58
C VAL A 835 -12.86 -22.74 8.48
N GLN A 836 -14.11 -22.26 8.47
CA GLN A 836 -14.52 -21.10 9.25
C GLN A 836 -14.18 -21.26 10.73
N THR A 837 -13.32 -20.39 11.23
CA THR A 837 -12.96 -20.29 12.64
C THR A 837 -12.97 -18.84 13.09
N HIS A 838 -13.82 -18.50 14.06
CA HIS A 838 -13.79 -17.21 14.75
C HIS A 838 -12.94 -17.33 16.02
N SER A 839 -11.63 -17.53 15.87
CA SER A 839 -10.72 -17.56 17.00
C SER A 839 -9.64 -16.48 16.85
N GLY A 840 -9.84 -15.34 17.52
CA GLY A 840 -8.85 -14.26 17.56
C GLY A 840 -9.26 -13.07 18.42
N GLY A 841 -9.31 -13.22 19.75
CA GLY A 841 -9.29 -12.13 20.75
C GLY A 841 -10.50 -11.18 20.82
N ASN A 842 -10.69 -10.55 21.98
CA ASN A 842 -11.81 -9.60 22.24
C ASN A 842 -11.75 -8.32 21.38
N ASN A 843 -10.58 -7.94 20.85
CA ASN A 843 -10.41 -6.70 20.08
C ASN A 843 -10.98 -6.78 18.65
N TRP A 844 -11.08 -7.99 18.09
CA TRP A 844 -11.48 -8.19 16.68
C TRP A 844 -12.92 -8.66 16.52
N ALA A 845 -13.66 -8.83 17.62
CA ALA A 845 -15.07 -9.22 17.63
C ALA A 845 -15.85 -8.47 18.73
N PRO A 846 -15.96 -7.12 18.65
CA PRO A 846 -16.59 -6.33 19.71
C PRO A 846 -18.09 -6.62 19.93
N ASP A 847 -18.76 -7.30 18.97
CA ASP A 847 -20.15 -7.76 19.05
C ASP A 847 -20.31 -9.29 19.21
N GLY A 848 -19.23 -10.00 19.55
CA GLY A 848 -19.32 -11.32 20.17
C GLY A 848 -19.31 -12.55 19.26
N GLY A 849 -19.07 -12.41 17.95
CA GLY A 849 -18.68 -13.48 16.99
C GLY A 849 -18.83 -14.95 17.43
N GLN A 850 -20.05 -15.39 17.75
CA GLN A 850 -20.30 -16.69 18.37
C GLN A 850 -20.32 -17.83 17.34
N ILE A 851 -19.17 -18.17 16.77
CA ILE A 851 -18.97 -19.53 16.23
C ILE A 851 -18.09 -20.27 17.21
N ASP A 852 -18.63 -21.38 17.75
CA ASP A 852 -17.84 -22.31 18.54
C ASP A 852 -17.02 -23.18 17.56
N PRO A 853 -15.70 -22.96 17.41
CA PRO A 853 -14.89 -23.72 16.46
C PRO A 853 -14.88 -25.22 16.78
N ARG A 854 -15.27 -25.63 18.00
CA ARG A 854 -15.42 -27.04 18.40
C ARG A 854 -16.66 -27.71 17.80
N LYS A 855 -17.62 -26.93 17.29
CA LYS A 855 -18.85 -27.43 16.66
C LYS A 855 -18.77 -27.50 15.14
N VAL A 856 -17.79 -26.82 14.54
CA VAL A 856 -17.57 -26.88 13.09
C VAL A 856 -16.95 -28.23 12.75
N VAL A 857 -17.64 -29.04 11.95
CA VAL A 857 -17.11 -30.33 11.46
C VAL A 857 -16.34 -30.05 10.17
N PRO A 858 -15.00 -30.08 10.19
CA PRO A 858 -14.20 -29.86 8.99
C PRO A 858 -14.40 -31.02 7.99
N PRO A 859 -14.31 -30.76 6.67
CA PRO A 859 -14.20 -31.83 5.68
C PRO A 859 -13.03 -32.77 5.99
N LYS A 860 -13.07 -34.00 5.48
CA LYS A 860 -11.98 -34.97 5.68
C LYS A 860 -10.70 -34.62 4.90
N SER A 861 -10.84 -33.85 3.83
CA SER A 861 -9.76 -33.45 2.93
C SER A 861 -10.12 -32.14 2.22
N PHE A 862 -9.18 -31.60 1.46
CA PHE A 862 -9.35 -30.42 0.62
C PHE A 862 -8.56 -30.59 -0.69
N ASP A 863 -8.90 -29.82 -1.72
CA ASP A 863 -8.23 -29.83 -3.01
C ASP A 863 -6.79 -29.30 -2.86
N GLN A 864 -5.81 -30.07 -3.36
CA GLN A 864 -4.39 -29.72 -3.22
C GLN A 864 -4.01 -28.51 -4.09
N PRO A 865 -3.14 -27.61 -3.60
CA PRO A 865 -2.67 -26.48 -4.39
C PRO A 865 -1.68 -26.92 -5.48
N LEU A 866 -1.47 -26.05 -6.47
CA LEU A 866 -0.37 -26.21 -7.44
C LEU A 866 0.99 -26.18 -6.75
N ILE A 867 1.13 -25.27 -5.77
CA ILE A 867 2.40 -25.03 -5.08
C ILE A 867 2.13 -24.51 -3.67
N TRP A 868 2.86 -25.06 -2.71
CA TRP A 868 3.03 -24.50 -1.38
C TRP A 868 4.23 -23.54 -1.38
N MET A 869 4.18 -22.53 -0.52
CA MET A 869 5.22 -21.52 -0.37
C MET A 869 5.47 -21.31 1.12
N PRO A 870 6.65 -21.68 1.64
CA PRO A 870 6.96 -21.49 3.05
C PRO A 870 7.06 -20.01 3.41
N GLN A 871 6.82 -19.68 4.68
CA GLN A 871 6.73 -18.29 5.15
C GLN A 871 7.98 -17.44 4.86
N ASP A 872 9.17 -18.04 4.93
CA ASP A 872 10.42 -17.33 4.64
C ASP A 872 10.52 -16.96 3.15
N PHE A 873 9.92 -17.76 2.27
CA PHE A 873 9.88 -17.55 0.83
C PHE A 873 8.75 -16.61 0.39
N ASP A 874 7.53 -16.82 0.91
CA ASP A 874 6.41 -15.90 0.77
C ASP A 874 5.46 -15.94 1.99
N ASN A 875 5.44 -14.87 2.79
CA ASN A 875 4.63 -14.76 3.99
C ASN A 875 3.24 -14.15 3.75
N SER A 876 3.02 -13.50 2.60
CA SER A 876 1.75 -12.89 2.25
C SER A 876 1.68 -12.77 0.74
N SER A 877 0.87 -13.64 0.14
CA SER A 877 0.78 -13.81 -1.30
C SER A 877 -0.02 -12.68 -1.96
N GLY A 878 0.30 -12.42 -3.22
CA GLY A 878 -0.38 -11.49 -4.11
C GLY A 878 -0.91 -12.20 -5.37
N GLY A 879 -1.38 -11.43 -6.35
CA GLY A 879 -1.99 -11.93 -7.59
C GLY A 879 -1.04 -12.72 -8.48
N GLN A 880 -1.64 -13.44 -9.43
CA GLN A 880 -0.94 -14.17 -10.49
C GLN A 880 -1.20 -13.50 -11.84
N LEU A 881 -0.23 -13.60 -12.75
CA LEU A 881 -0.31 -13.02 -14.09
C LEU A 881 0.26 -14.03 -15.10
N TRP A 882 -0.57 -14.47 -16.05
CA TRP A 882 -0.04 -15.12 -17.25
C TRP A 882 0.56 -14.05 -18.18
N ILE A 883 1.78 -14.28 -18.65
CA ILE A 883 2.44 -13.43 -19.65
C ILE A 883 2.74 -14.27 -20.88
N ASP A 884 2.15 -13.91 -22.02
CA ASP A 884 2.39 -14.53 -23.34
C ASP A 884 2.93 -13.54 -24.38
N ASP A 885 3.13 -12.27 -24.00
CA ASP A 885 3.70 -11.28 -24.89
C ASP A 885 5.20 -11.60 -25.15
N PRO A 886 5.61 -11.82 -26.41
CA PRO A 886 6.99 -12.19 -26.73
C PRO A 886 7.98 -11.04 -26.51
N ARG A 887 7.51 -9.78 -26.41
CA ARG A 887 8.35 -8.62 -26.06
C ARG A 887 8.87 -8.71 -24.63
N TRP A 888 8.29 -9.58 -23.80
CA TRP A 888 8.79 -9.94 -22.48
C TRP A 888 9.82 -11.09 -22.52
N GLY A 889 10.39 -11.38 -23.68
CA GLY A 889 11.61 -12.18 -23.77
C GLY A 889 11.47 -13.61 -23.20
N PRO A 890 12.54 -14.17 -22.60
CA PRO A 890 12.61 -15.60 -22.31
C PRO A 890 11.60 -16.17 -21.31
N LEU A 891 10.94 -15.33 -20.50
CA LEU A 891 9.91 -15.75 -19.54
C LEU A 891 8.48 -15.59 -20.08
N SER A 892 8.34 -15.20 -21.35
CA SER A 892 7.04 -15.27 -22.04
C SER A 892 6.53 -16.72 -22.09
N GLY A 893 5.22 -16.90 -21.99
CA GLY A 893 4.53 -18.17 -21.83
C GLY A 893 4.55 -18.74 -20.41
N ARG A 894 4.71 -17.89 -19.38
CA ARG A 894 4.79 -18.33 -17.97
C ARG A 894 3.73 -17.70 -17.10
N LEU A 895 3.37 -18.41 -16.03
CA LEU A 895 2.60 -17.85 -14.93
C LEU A 895 3.54 -17.17 -13.94
N LEU A 896 3.30 -15.88 -13.69
CA LEU A 896 3.99 -15.11 -12.67
C LEU A 896 3.16 -15.05 -11.40
N HIS A 897 3.85 -14.86 -10.27
CA HIS A 897 3.24 -14.62 -8.97
C HIS A 897 3.86 -13.38 -8.31
N THR A 898 3.04 -12.59 -7.62
CA THR A 898 3.47 -11.42 -6.83
C THR A 898 3.40 -11.73 -5.34
N SER A 899 4.34 -11.25 -4.53
CA SER A 899 4.27 -11.33 -3.06
C SER A 899 4.06 -9.95 -2.45
N PHE A 900 2.94 -9.83 -1.72
CA PHE A 900 2.63 -8.66 -0.90
C PHE A 900 3.64 -8.53 0.25
N GLY A 901 3.97 -9.65 0.89
CA GLY A 901 4.79 -9.64 2.10
C GLY A 901 6.26 -9.34 1.83
N LYS A 902 6.76 -9.77 0.66
CA LYS A 902 8.18 -9.65 0.31
C LYS A 902 8.47 -8.57 -0.73
N GLY A 903 7.48 -8.13 -1.51
CA GLY A 903 7.72 -7.28 -2.67
C GLY A 903 8.54 -8.00 -3.74
N TRP A 904 8.25 -9.28 -3.97
CA TRP A 904 8.96 -10.16 -4.91
C TRP A 904 8.05 -10.61 -6.04
N LEU A 905 8.66 -10.88 -7.18
CA LEU A 905 8.02 -11.49 -8.34
C LEU A 905 8.63 -12.87 -8.58
N TYR A 906 7.80 -13.85 -8.92
CA TYR A 906 8.20 -15.23 -9.15
C TYR A 906 7.68 -15.69 -10.51
N TYR A 907 8.28 -16.73 -11.07
CA TYR A 907 7.73 -17.44 -12.24
C TYR A 907 7.54 -18.92 -11.90
N LEU A 908 6.49 -19.51 -12.47
CA LEU A 908 6.10 -20.89 -12.25
C LEU A 908 6.33 -21.75 -13.50
N MET A 909 6.64 -23.02 -13.25
CA MET A 909 6.71 -24.10 -14.24
C MET A 909 5.64 -25.12 -13.87
N LEU A 910 4.57 -25.16 -14.66
CA LEU A 910 3.41 -26.01 -14.42
C LEU A 910 3.66 -27.41 -15.01
N GLN A 911 3.25 -28.44 -14.27
CA GLN A 911 3.22 -29.81 -14.75
C GLN A 911 1.85 -30.41 -14.45
N GLU A 912 1.20 -30.95 -15.47
CA GLU A 912 -0.15 -31.50 -15.39
C GLU A 912 -0.25 -32.82 -16.16
N TRP A 913 -0.91 -33.82 -15.57
CA TRP A 913 -1.30 -35.07 -16.24
C TRP A 913 -2.48 -35.71 -15.48
N ASP A 914 -3.41 -36.34 -16.20
CA ASP A 914 -4.67 -36.84 -15.64
C ASP A 914 -5.35 -35.78 -14.72
N ASP A 915 -5.56 -36.11 -13.44
CA ASP A 915 -6.12 -35.21 -12.42
C ASP A 915 -5.04 -34.53 -11.54
N VAL A 916 -3.75 -34.73 -11.86
CA VAL A 916 -2.64 -34.15 -11.10
C VAL A 916 -2.22 -32.82 -11.73
N SER A 917 -2.29 -31.74 -10.96
CA SER A 917 -1.66 -30.46 -11.28
C SER A 917 -0.69 -30.09 -10.18
N GLN A 918 0.53 -29.69 -10.56
CA GLN A 918 1.57 -29.27 -9.63
C GLN A 918 2.53 -28.28 -10.31
N ALA A 919 3.38 -27.63 -9.53
CA ALA A 919 4.31 -26.66 -10.08
C ALA A 919 5.63 -26.58 -9.31
N ALA A 920 6.66 -26.12 -10.01
CA ALA A 920 7.84 -25.53 -9.41
C ALA A 920 7.78 -24.00 -9.53
N ILE A 921 8.39 -23.29 -8.58
CA ILE A 921 8.41 -21.83 -8.51
C ILE A 921 9.82 -21.33 -8.18
N ILE A 922 10.22 -20.25 -8.86
CA ILE A 922 11.51 -19.59 -8.68
C ILE A 922 11.27 -18.09 -8.49
N LYS A 923 12.00 -17.48 -7.55
CA LYS A 923 11.97 -16.03 -7.28
C LYS A 923 12.86 -15.31 -8.30
N LEU A 924 12.34 -14.27 -8.94
CA LEU A 924 13.17 -13.37 -9.74
C LEU A 924 14.06 -12.49 -8.84
N PRO A 925 15.29 -12.14 -9.27
CA PRO A 925 16.26 -11.44 -8.44
C PRO A 925 15.98 -9.93 -8.27
N PHE A 926 14.71 -9.53 -8.17
CA PHE A 926 14.26 -8.14 -8.06
C PHE A 926 13.52 -7.88 -6.76
N ASP A 927 13.88 -6.77 -6.12
CA ASP A 927 13.25 -6.28 -4.91
C ASP A 927 12.38 -5.05 -5.22
N PHE A 928 11.07 -5.24 -5.37
CA PHE A 928 10.13 -4.13 -5.57
C PHE A 928 10.05 -3.26 -4.32
N SER A 929 9.90 -1.95 -4.45
CA SER A 929 9.88 -1.01 -3.33
C SER A 929 8.65 -1.16 -2.43
N THR A 930 7.62 -1.87 -2.87
CA THR A 930 6.33 -2.02 -2.18
C THR A 930 5.86 -3.48 -2.17
N GLY A 931 4.90 -3.80 -1.31
CA GLY A 931 4.26 -5.10 -1.24
C GLY A 931 3.36 -5.34 -2.46
N ILE A 932 3.97 -5.79 -3.56
CA ILE A 932 3.26 -5.98 -4.82
C ILE A 932 2.24 -7.10 -4.71
N HIS A 933 1.00 -6.80 -5.05
CA HIS A 933 -0.10 -7.76 -5.02
C HIS A 933 -0.94 -7.78 -6.29
N ARG A 934 -0.74 -6.84 -7.20
CA ARG A 934 -1.34 -6.87 -8.54
C ARG A 934 -0.29 -6.59 -9.58
N ALA A 935 -0.32 -7.35 -10.66
CA ALA A 935 0.48 -7.10 -11.85
C ALA A 935 -0.36 -7.27 -13.11
N ARG A 936 -0.06 -6.49 -14.15
CA ARG A 936 -0.64 -6.61 -15.49
C ARG A 936 0.41 -6.31 -16.55
N VAL A 937 0.14 -6.78 -17.77
CA VAL A 937 0.94 -6.46 -18.96
C VAL A 937 0.38 -5.20 -19.59
N ASN A 938 1.23 -4.24 -19.91
CA ASN A 938 0.81 -3.09 -20.69
C ASN A 938 0.74 -3.49 -22.18
N PRO A 939 -0.42 -3.42 -22.85
CA PRO A 939 -0.56 -3.83 -24.24
C PRO A 939 0.31 -3.00 -25.20
N ALA A 940 0.63 -1.75 -24.86
CA ALA A 940 1.41 -0.87 -25.72
C ALA A 940 2.89 -1.28 -25.79
N ASP A 941 3.51 -1.70 -24.69
CA ASP A 941 4.95 -2.02 -24.64
C ASP A 941 5.28 -3.50 -24.34
N GLY A 942 4.29 -4.30 -23.94
CA GLY A 942 4.44 -5.73 -23.63
C GLY A 942 5.18 -6.01 -22.33
N GLN A 943 5.37 -5.00 -21.47
CA GLN A 943 6.13 -5.12 -20.22
C GLN A 943 5.21 -5.33 -19.01
N VAL A 944 5.75 -5.85 -17.91
CA VAL A 944 4.99 -6.13 -16.69
C VAL A 944 5.08 -4.98 -15.71
N TYR A 945 3.92 -4.49 -15.29
CA TYR A 945 3.76 -3.47 -14.27
C TYR A 945 3.14 -4.09 -13.03
N ALA A 946 3.67 -3.74 -11.87
CA ALA A 946 3.16 -4.19 -10.60
C ALA A 946 2.95 -3.02 -9.64
N VAL A 947 1.92 -3.17 -8.81
CA VAL A 947 1.48 -2.20 -7.82
C VAL A 947 1.31 -2.85 -6.46
N GLY A 948 1.57 -2.07 -5.42
CA GLY A 948 1.48 -2.53 -4.05
C GLY A 948 1.32 -1.43 -3.02
N LEU A 949 1.22 -1.88 -1.77
CA LEU A 949 1.29 -1.09 -0.55
C LEU A 949 1.94 -1.95 0.55
N ASP A 950 2.27 -1.40 1.71
CA ASP A 950 2.86 -2.15 2.83
C ASP A 950 1.80 -2.52 3.87
N GLY A 951 0.90 -1.60 4.20
CA GLY A 951 -0.36 -1.84 4.91
C GLY A 951 -0.25 -2.74 6.14
N TRP A 952 -0.68 -4.00 5.99
CA TRP A 952 -0.82 -4.97 7.09
C TRP A 952 0.29 -6.04 7.12
N ASN A 953 1.47 -5.75 6.57
CA ASN A 953 2.54 -6.71 6.37
C ASN A 953 3.26 -7.17 7.67
N GLY A 954 2.60 -8.03 8.44
CA GLY A 954 3.18 -8.64 9.64
C GLY A 954 4.31 -9.62 9.30
N GLY A 955 5.56 -9.25 9.60
CA GLY A 955 6.72 -10.11 9.37
C GLY A 955 7.22 -10.14 7.91
N GLY A 956 6.81 -9.17 7.09
CA GLY A 956 7.32 -9.01 5.73
C GLY A 956 8.72 -8.43 5.64
N ARG A 957 9.17 -8.21 4.40
CA ARG A 957 10.49 -7.64 4.13
C ARG A 957 10.54 -6.19 4.65
N PRO A 958 11.52 -5.82 5.50
CA PRO A 958 11.66 -4.45 5.97
C PRO A 958 11.88 -3.45 4.83
N GLY A 959 11.38 -2.23 5.00
CA GLY A 959 11.61 -1.12 4.07
C GLY A 959 10.65 -1.03 2.87
N LEU A 960 9.58 -1.82 2.86
CA LEU A 960 8.50 -1.64 1.88
C LEU A 960 7.74 -0.34 2.16
N VAL A 961 7.29 0.33 1.09
CA VAL A 961 6.51 1.56 1.19
C VAL A 961 5.05 1.34 0.83
N ASP A 962 4.16 2.14 1.42
CA ASP A 962 2.70 2.10 1.19
C ASP A 962 2.26 2.52 -0.22
N GLN A 963 3.21 3.01 -1.02
CA GLN A 963 2.95 3.65 -2.29
C GLN A 963 4.00 3.20 -3.32
N GLY A 964 3.59 2.47 -4.36
CA GLY A 964 4.56 2.00 -5.34
C GLY A 964 3.95 1.40 -6.59
N ILE A 965 4.47 1.83 -7.73
CA ILE A 965 4.24 1.23 -9.04
C ILE A 965 5.59 1.11 -9.74
N GLN A 966 5.90 -0.09 -10.20
CA GLN A 966 7.15 -0.36 -10.91
C GLN A 966 6.90 -1.22 -12.14
N ARG A 967 7.72 -0.99 -13.17
CA ARG A 967 7.74 -1.77 -14.41
C ARG A 967 8.98 -2.65 -14.41
N LEU A 968 8.80 -3.96 -14.48
CA LEU A 968 9.88 -4.88 -14.81
C LEU A 968 9.92 -5.01 -16.35
N ARG A 969 11.03 -4.54 -16.94
CA ARG A 969 11.17 -4.40 -18.39
C ARG A 969 12.31 -5.25 -18.95
N TYR A 970 12.07 -5.90 -20.08
CA TYR A 970 13.08 -6.59 -20.86
C TYR A 970 13.98 -5.60 -21.61
N THR A 971 15.28 -5.83 -21.57
CA THR A 971 16.26 -4.98 -22.26
C THR A 971 16.73 -5.56 -23.59
N GLY A 972 16.26 -6.75 -23.98
CA GLY A 972 16.76 -7.48 -25.15
C GLY A 972 18.04 -8.27 -24.89
N LYS A 973 18.65 -8.15 -23.70
CA LYS A 973 19.87 -8.92 -23.38
C LYS A 973 19.52 -10.38 -23.01
N PRO A 974 20.41 -11.35 -23.28
CA PRO A 974 20.21 -12.74 -22.88
C PRO A 974 20.28 -12.90 -21.36
N ILE A 975 19.64 -13.96 -20.85
CA ILE A 975 19.68 -14.37 -19.44
C ILE A 975 19.72 -15.89 -19.35
N SER A 976 20.55 -16.41 -18.46
CA SER A 976 20.60 -17.84 -18.11
C SER A 976 19.49 -18.14 -17.10
N LEU A 977 18.61 -19.09 -17.43
CA LEU A 977 17.44 -19.44 -16.62
C LEU A 977 17.21 -20.95 -16.58
N VAL A 978 16.59 -21.40 -15.49
CA VAL A 978 15.82 -22.64 -15.48
C VAL A 978 14.54 -22.39 -16.28
N THR A 979 14.30 -23.20 -17.30
CA THR A 979 13.12 -23.07 -18.16
C THR A 979 12.03 -24.05 -17.79
N ASP A 980 12.34 -25.20 -17.21
CA ASP A 980 11.30 -26.15 -16.84
C ASP A 980 11.72 -27.09 -15.71
N CYS A 981 10.74 -27.62 -15.00
CA CYS A 981 10.90 -28.59 -13.93
C CYS A 981 9.82 -29.67 -14.06
N GLN A 982 10.23 -30.91 -14.30
CA GLN A 982 9.32 -32.03 -14.52
C GLN A 982 9.61 -33.18 -13.54
N VAL A 983 8.58 -33.65 -12.84
CA VAL A 983 8.66 -34.88 -12.06
C VAL A 983 8.55 -36.05 -13.03
N GLU A 984 9.52 -36.95 -12.98
CA GLU A 984 9.56 -38.18 -13.77
C GLU A 984 9.42 -39.39 -12.84
N PRO A 985 9.07 -40.59 -13.37
CA PRO A 985 8.80 -41.76 -12.53
C PRO A 985 9.93 -42.20 -11.59
N ASP A 986 11.17 -41.79 -11.85
CA ASP A 986 12.38 -42.17 -11.12
C ASP A 986 13.26 -40.97 -10.75
N GLY A 987 12.74 -39.74 -10.86
CA GLY A 987 13.55 -38.56 -10.60
C GLY A 987 12.92 -37.22 -10.93
N LEU A 988 13.76 -36.19 -10.91
CA LEU A 988 13.41 -34.80 -11.21
C LEU A 988 14.23 -34.32 -12.40
N ARG A 989 13.57 -33.85 -13.46
CA ARG A 989 14.23 -33.21 -14.61
C ARG A 989 14.16 -31.69 -14.48
N ILE A 990 15.29 -31.03 -14.72
CA ILE A 990 15.43 -29.57 -14.73
C ILE A 990 15.99 -29.18 -16.10
N ASP A 991 15.29 -28.31 -16.81
CA ASP A 991 15.65 -27.82 -18.14
C ASP A 991 16.18 -26.38 -18.06
N PHE A 992 17.16 -26.04 -18.89
CA PHE A 992 17.85 -24.75 -18.91
C PHE A 992 17.86 -24.17 -20.33
N ASN A 993 17.84 -22.83 -20.47
CA ASN A 993 17.96 -22.22 -21.80
C ASN A 993 19.42 -22.17 -22.34
N PHE A 994 20.40 -22.51 -21.51
CA PHE A 994 21.83 -22.45 -21.80
C PHE A 994 22.53 -23.79 -21.52
N PRO A 995 23.63 -24.11 -22.20
CA PRO A 995 24.35 -25.35 -21.97
C PRO A 995 25.22 -25.28 -20.70
N LEU A 996 25.15 -26.32 -19.87
CA LEU A 996 25.92 -26.46 -18.63
C LEU A 996 27.32 -27.01 -18.87
N ASP A 997 28.23 -26.75 -17.93
CA ASP A 997 29.50 -27.47 -17.80
C ASP A 997 29.23 -28.95 -17.44
N PRO A 998 29.69 -29.92 -18.25
CA PRO A 998 29.39 -31.32 -18.00
C PRO A 998 29.88 -31.87 -16.66
N LYS A 999 30.99 -31.35 -16.12
CA LYS A 999 31.54 -31.83 -14.86
C LYS A 999 30.73 -31.33 -13.68
N ALA A 1000 30.40 -30.04 -13.66
CA ALA A 1000 29.53 -29.46 -12.63
C ALA A 1000 28.13 -30.06 -12.68
N ALA A 1001 27.59 -30.31 -13.88
CA ALA A 1001 26.23 -30.84 -14.03
C ALA A 1001 26.03 -32.26 -13.47
N VAL A 1002 27.05 -33.12 -13.48
CA VAL A 1002 26.96 -34.50 -12.95
C VAL A 1002 27.49 -34.64 -11.53
N ASP A 1003 28.02 -33.58 -10.93
CA ASP A 1003 28.49 -33.57 -9.55
C ASP A 1003 27.31 -33.45 -8.58
N LEU A 1004 27.10 -34.47 -7.73
CA LEU A 1004 26.03 -34.45 -6.73
C LEU A 1004 26.19 -33.34 -5.69
N HIS A 1005 27.40 -32.81 -5.48
CA HIS A 1005 27.62 -31.67 -4.58
C HIS A 1005 27.08 -30.35 -5.13
N SER A 1006 26.75 -30.29 -6.42
CA SER A 1006 26.06 -29.14 -7.03
C SER A 1006 24.57 -29.08 -6.70
N TYR A 1007 24.02 -30.09 -6.03
CA TYR A 1007 22.60 -30.20 -5.72
C TYR A 1007 22.37 -30.43 -4.22
N LEU A 1008 21.66 -29.52 -3.59
CA LEU A 1008 21.14 -29.72 -2.23
C LEU A 1008 19.61 -29.78 -2.30
N ALA A 1009 19.05 -30.97 -2.09
CA ALA A 1009 17.61 -31.20 -2.10
C ALA A 1009 17.12 -31.56 -0.69
N GLU A 1010 16.19 -30.75 -0.18
CA GLU A 1010 15.46 -30.98 1.08
C GLU A 1010 13.97 -31.16 0.78
N GLN A 1011 13.25 -31.91 1.62
CA GLN A 1011 11.82 -32.18 1.48
C GLN A 1011 11.09 -32.19 2.82
N TRP A 1012 9.81 -31.79 2.81
CA TRP A 1012 8.94 -31.81 3.98
C TRP A 1012 7.45 -31.77 3.63
N ASN A 1013 6.63 -32.21 4.59
CA ASN A 1013 5.18 -32.10 4.58
C ASN A 1013 4.68 -31.10 5.63
N TYR A 1014 3.43 -30.70 5.46
CA TYR A 1014 2.69 -29.87 6.39
C TYR A 1014 1.49 -30.62 6.96
N HIS A 1015 1.05 -30.23 8.16
CA HIS A 1015 -0.16 -30.75 8.77
C HIS A 1015 -1.33 -29.78 8.59
N TRP A 1016 -2.44 -30.26 8.02
CA TRP A 1016 -3.67 -29.48 7.90
C TRP A 1016 -4.50 -29.59 9.17
N ARG A 1017 -4.52 -28.50 9.97
CA ARG A 1017 -5.13 -28.46 11.31
C ARG A 1017 -5.70 -27.05 11.60
N PRO A 1018 -6.58 -26.88 12.61
CA PRO A 1018 -7.10 -25.56 12.99
C PRO A 1018 -6.05 -24.54 13.46
N ALA A 1019 -4.86 -25.02 13.83
CA ALA A 1019 -3.75 -24.18 14.31
C ALA A 1019 -3.31 -23.17 13.24
N TYR A 1020 -2.64 -22.10 13.69
CA TYR A 1020 -2.11 -21.09 12.79
C TYR A 1020 -0.85 -21.61 12.10
N GLY A 1021 -0.93 -21.88 10.80
CA GLY A 1021 0.15 -22.46 10.02
C GLY A 1021 0.49 -23.90 10.44
N SER A 1022 1.61 -24.39 9.92
CA SER A 1022 2.19 -25.68 10.29
C SER A 1022 3.70 -25.57 10.39
N ASP A 1023 4.29 -26.32 11.33
CA ASP A 1023 5.71 -26.65 11.26
C ASP A 1023 5.99 -27.52 10.01
N MET A 1024 7.26 -27.66 9.67
CA MET A 1024 7.72 -28.58 8.61
C MET A 1024 7.92 -29.96 9.24
N TYR A 1025 7.47 -31.02 8.56
CA TYR A 1025 7.59 -32.40 9.04
C TYR A 1025 8.30 -33.27 8.01
N SER A 1026 9.22 -34.14 8.48
CA SER A 1026 9.89 -35.14 7.64
C SER A 1026 8.84 -36.06 6.99
N PRO A 1027 8.84 -36.24 5.65
CA PRO A 1027 7.87 -37.11 5.00
C PRO A 1027 7.98 -38.58 5.42
N THR A 1028 9.17 -39.02 5.84
CA THR A 1028 9.43 -40.41 6.25
C THR A 1028 9.10 -40.67 7.72
N THR A 1029 9.43 -39.75 8.62
CA THR A 1029 9.33 -39.97 10.09
C THR A 1029 8.17 -39.24 10.75
N ASP A 1030 7.55 -38.29 10.05
CA ASP A 1030 6.54 -37.36 10.56
C ASP A 1030 6.99 -36.57 11.80
N GLN A 1031 8.31 -36.44 12.02
CA GLN A 1031 8.89 -35.59 13.07
C GLN A 1031 9.15 -34.17 12.56
N PRO A 1032 9.08 -33.14 13.44
CA PRO A 1032 9.39 -31.77 13.06
C PRO A 1032 10.81 -31.64 12.47
N GLY A 1033 10.91 -30.99 11.31
CA GLY A 1033 12.16 -30.74 10.60
C GLY A 1033 12.04 -30.96 9.09
N LYS A 1034 13.15 -30.73 8.40
CA LYS A 1034 13.33 -31.02 6.98
C LYS A 1034 14.11 -32.32 6.81
N GLU A 1035 13.83 -33.06 5.74
CA GLU A 1035 14.53 -34.28 5.40
C GLU A 1035 15.37 -34.08 4.14
N LYS A 1036 16.62 -34.57 4.13
CA LYS A 1036 17.44 -34.56 2.92
C LYS A 1036 16.90 -35.57 1.92
N MET A 1037 16.66 -35.16 0.68
CA MET A 1037 16.21 -36.06 -0.39
C MET A 1037 17.37 -36.93 -0.89
N ASN A 1038 17.10 -38.22 -1.12
CA ASN A 1038 18.09 -39.21 -1.57
C ASN A 1038 18.34 -39.12 -3.09
N VAL A 1039 19.11 -38.11 -3.50
CA VAL A 1039 19.57 -37.98 -4.89
C VAL A 1039 20.79 -38.89 -5.10
N THR A 1040 20.63 -39.89 -5.96
CA THR A 1040 21.63 -40.95 -6.16
C THR A 1040 22.52 -40.73 -7.39
N GLN A 1041 22.02 -40.00 -8.39
CA GLN A 1041 22.73 -39.73 -9.64
C GLN A 1041 22.21 -38.43 -10.27
N ALA A 1042 23.09 -37.69 -10.95
CA ALA A 1042 22.75 -36.58 -11.84
C ALA A 1042 23.21 -36.92 -13.25
N THR A 1043 22.32 -36.85 -14.23
CA THR A 1043 22.61 -37.15 -15.64
C THR A 1043 22.34 -35.93 -16.51
N LEU A 1044 23.33 -35.51 -17.29
CA LEU A 1044 23.21 -34.41 -18.24
C LEU A 1044 22.74 -34.93 -19.60
N SER A 1045 21.81 -34.22 -20.24
CA SER A 1045 21.33 -34.50 -21.60
C SER A 1045 22.43 -34.30 -22.65
N ALA A 1046 22.22 -34.87 -23.83
CA ALA A 1046 23.18 -34.78 -24.95
C ALA A 1046 23.43 -33.34 -25.43
N ASP A 1047 22.40 -32.48 -25.41
CA ASP A 1047 22.53 -31.06 -25.75
C ASP A 1047 23.14 -30.21 -24.61
N GLY A 1048 23.28 -30.80 -23.42
CA GLY A 1048 23.81 -30.16 -22.22
C GLY A 1048 22.86 -29.17 -21.56
N LYS A 1049 21.57 -29.19 -21.91
CA LYS A 1049 20.56 -28.23 -21.43
C LYS A 1049 19.54 -28.81 -20.47
N SER A 1050 19.64 -30.07 -20.09
CA SER A 1050 18.75 -30.71 -19.13
C SER A 1050 19.53 -31.60 -18.17
N VAL A 1051 19.19 -31.53 -16.89
CA VAL A 1051 19.71 -32.43 -15.86
C VAL A 1051 18.58 -33.26 -15.30
N LYS A 1052 18.77 -34.59 -15.25
CA LYS A 1052 17.91 -35.50 -14.52
C LYS A 1052 18.57 -35.93 -13.22
N LEU A 1053 17.95 -35.62 -12.09
CA LEU A 1053 18.31 -36.08 -10.75
C LEU A 1053 17.54 -37.37 -10.45
N SER A 1054 18.24 -38.49 -10.29
CA SER A 1054 17.63 -39.79 -9.98
C SER A 1054 17.32 -39.90 -8.49
N VAL A 1055 16.04 -40.09 -8.18
CA VAL A 1055 15.50 -40.20 -6.81
C VAL A 1055 14.66 -41.46 -6.74
N PRO A 1056 15.26 -42.63 -6.42
CA PRO A 1056 14.58 -43.92 -6.52
C PRO A 1056 13.32 -44.04 -5.65
N ASP A 1057 13.29 -43.33 -4.51
CA ASP A 1057 12.19 -43.37 -3.55
C ASP A 1057 11.27 -42.13 -3.65
N LEU A 1058 11.18 -41.50 -4.82
CA LEU A 1058 10.38 -40.30 -5.03
C LEU A 1058 8.89 -40.58 -4.76
N LYS A 1059 8.28 -39.75 -3.92
CA LYS A 1059 6.88 -39.85 -3.50
C LYS A 1059 6.24 -38.47 -3.49
N PRO A 1060 4.90 -38.38 -3.49
CA PRO A 1060 4.21 -37.12 -3.25
C PRO A 1060 4.68 -36.48 -1.94
N VAL A 1061 4.96 -35.19 -2.00
CA VAL A 1061 5.45 -34.39 -0.88
C VAL A 1061 5.02 -32.94 -1.08
N ASN A 1062 4.62 -32.28 0.01
CA ASN A 1062 4.11 -30.91 -0.09
C ASN A 1062 5.19 -29.94 -0.60
N GLN A 1063 6.45 -30.16 -0.22
CA GLN A 1063 7.52 -29.27 -0.61
C GLN A 1063 8.84 -30.02 -0.80
N VAL A 1064 9.48 -29.72 -1.92
CA VAL A 1064 10.91 -29.91 -2.19
C VAL A 1064 11.53 -28.53 -2.28
N HIS A 1065 12.71 -28.35 -1.69
CA HIS A 1065 13.57 -27.19 -1.84
C HIS A 1065 14.90 -27.65 -2.42
N LEU A 1066 15.15 -27.29 -3.67
CA LEU A 1066 16.34 -27.66 -4.42
C LEU A 1066 17.21 -26.43 -4.62
N LYS A 1067 18.44 -26.48 -4.11
CA LYS A 1067 19.47 -25.47 -4.39
C LYS A 1067 20.45 -26.01 -5.42
N LEU A 1068 20.70 -25.20 -6.44
CA LEU A 1068 21.64 -25.48 -7.53
C LEU A 1068 22.90 -24.63 -7.36
N ASN A 1069 24.06 -25.25 -7.56
CA ASN A 1069 25.35 -24.56 -7.68
C ASN A 1069 26.12 -25.12 -8.88
N LEU A 1070 25.81 -24.59 -10.05
CA LEU A 1070 26.24 -25.07 -11.36
C LEU A 1070 27.16 -24.06 -12.05
N LYS A 1071 27.64 -24.44 -13.23
CA LYS A 1071 28.38 -23.57 -14.14
C LYS A 1071 27.89 -23.75 -15.57
N ASP A 1072 27.97 -22.71 -16.37
CA ASP A 1072 27.85 -22.82 -17.82
C ASP A 1072 29.13 -23.41 -18.45
N ARG A 1073 29.10 -23.69 -19.76
CA ARG A 1073 30.27 -24.20 -20.50
C ARG A 1073 31.49 -23.26 -20.50
N GLN A 1074 31.31 -21.99 -20.18
CA GLN A 1074 32.37 -20.99 -20.06
C GLN A 1074 32.93 -20.91 -18.63
N GLY A 1075 32.37 -21.68 -17.70
CA GLY A 1075 32.76 -21.72 -16.30
C GLY A 1075 32.13 -20.62 -15.44
N LEU A 1076 31.16 -19.86 -15.97
CA LEU A 1076 30.43 -18.85 -15.21
C LEU A 1076 29.49 -19.53 -14.21
N PRO A 1077 29.45 -19.06 -12.94
CA PRO A 1077 28.61 -19.66 -11.92
C PRO A 1077 27.12 -19.40 -12.20
N PHE A 1078 26.30 -20.41 -11.94
CA PHE A 1078 24.84 -20.33 -11.95
C PHE A 1078 24.30 -20.93 -10.65
N GLN A 1079 23.67 -20.09 -9.83
CA GLN A 1079 23.05 -20.49 -8.57
C GLN A 1079 21.57 -20.18 -8.63
N GLU A 1080 20.75 -21.13 -8.17
CA GLU A 1080 19.30 -20.97 -8.19
C GLU A 1080 18.65 -21.75 -7.05
N GLU A 1081 17.50 -21.26 -6.56
CA GLU A 1081 16.68 -21.98 -5.59
C GLU A 1081 15.29 -22.27 -6.17
N ILE A 1082 14.92 -23.55 -6.19
CA ILE A 1082 13.66 -24.04 -6.73
C ILE A 1082 12.82 -24.59 -5.58
N TYR A 1083 11.59 -24.09 -5.46
CA TYR A 1083 10.57 -24.64 -4.58
C TYR A 1083 9.58 -25.42 -5.43
N TRP A 1084 9.29 -26.66 -5.06
CA TRP A 1084 8.49 -27.57 -5.88
C TRP A 1084 7.53 -28.39 -5.03
N THR A 1085 6.24 -28.35 -5.35
CA THR A 1085 5.24 -29.25 -4.77
C THR A 1085 5.04 -30.46 -5.68
N ILE A 1086 5.00 -31.65 -5.09
CA ILE A 1086 4.80 -32.91 -5.82
C ILE A 1086 3.50 -33.54 -5.31
N ASN A 1087 2.41 -33.31 -6.02
CA ASN A 1087 1.10 -33.89 -5.70
C ASN A 1087 0.99 -35.34 -6.21
N GLY A 1088 1.70 -35.67 -7.27
CA GLY A 1088 1.78 -37.01 -7.84
C GLY A 1088 3.14 -37.31 -8.45
N VAL A 1089 3.41 -38.59 -8.70
CA VAL A 1089 4.58 -39.05 -9.47
C VAL A 1089 4.05 -39.83 -10.68
N PRO A 1090 4.46 -39.49 -11.93
CA PRO A 1090 4.02 -40.24 -13.11
C PRO A 1090 4.40 -41.72 -13.01
N LYS A 1091 3.60 -42.60 -13.60
CA LYS A 1091 3.91 -44.04 -13.67
C LYS A 1091 5.02 -44.28 -14.70
N ARG A 1092 5.86 -45.29 -14.48
CA ARG A 1092 6.74 -45.80 -15.54
C ARG A 1092 5.84 -46.41 -16.62
N GLU A 1093 5.94 -45.88 -17.84
CA GLU A 1093 5.34 -46.49 -19.04
C GLU A 1093 5.98 -47.85 -19.35
#